data_AF-A0A359FMD6-F1
#
_entry.id   AF-A0A359FMD6-F1
#
_cell.length_a   1.000
_cell.length_b   1.000
_cell.length_c   1.000
_cell.angle_alpha   90.00
_cell.angle_beta   90.00
_cell.angle_gamma   90.00
#
_symmetry.space_group_name_H-M   'P 1'
#
loop_
_entity.id
_entity.type
_entity.pdbx_description
1 polymer ?
#
loop_
_entity_poly.entity_id
_entity_poly.type
_entity_poly.pdbx_seq_one_letter_code
_entity_poly.pdbx_strand_id
1 'polypeptide(L)'
;MKKIFKYIPVIGLFMWACNPTDDVYDELDSQKVPYNEAVEYKLTSDDYSAISKAALKIAETEDDSTLARSIASDMAFNQKYLAPDFVEPILITHFPALKYNSTALVTYNVFEKPDYILAYEQADKYELTADDYQSVSEEVASNGYFFPSQSPESNIPTILSNNFPNAATDDYMLTTYNYSSTDPVSGPKPVTLFSDDFEDGTLSKWNAVSVIGSQVWGIDATHGVDGTQCAKVSGYVSADAASYDNEDWLITSAIGLSGITDATFSFYTAMNYTGLDLVVKYSSNYSGSGDPTGSTWTEFSGYALSASAWEWTESGTIDLSSISASTIYIAFVFTSTVEGSKTWELDNVLVTGKTTARKSATDEEYLTYNSFYQYNGTKWSPVTSIIAINPFEYDEMGSPGKYNNFSSTDKPENYIPYFLTINIDYPQEGDIQPVAYNYYNGEATLLTANEYIFTSGNWQPNGPIVEKSGQFVYTVNGWVFDPTIKFTPSASDYQLLVDYVYTTFTPDYGSSYKNDEFYYGASAHYLNFDLRLSNKVTYNIPGFEGLTTEEGIALTWERVEEGLTILLGLKYPEAVTEVSGLTVYYWLTFKTYEDDLSKKTYTGIFKLTSEGVFVRDTEYEDQMVTEEKLIEADVNWNR
;
A
#
# COMPACT_ATOMS: atom_id res chain seq x y z
N MET A 1 -112.86 -31.88 -15.28
CA MET A 1 -114.06 -31.22 -15.83
C MET A 1 -113.84 -29.72 -15.84
N LYS A 2 -114.18 -29.05 -16.96
CA LYS A 2 -114.56 -27.62 -17.15
C LYS A 2 -113.58 -26.54 -16.59
N LYS A 3 -112.83 -25.80 -17.42
CA LYS A 3 -113.20 -24.63 -18.27
C LYS A 3 -113.48 -23.31 -17.50
N ILE A 4 -112.79 -22.24 -17.94
CA ILE A 4 -113.18 -20.80 -18.05
C ILE A 4 -112.47 -19.78 -17.12
N PHE A 5 -111.40 -19.18 -17.65
CA PHE A 5 -111.23 -17.78 -18.14
C PHE A 5 -111.95 -16.55 -17.50
N LYS A 6 -111.13 -15.47 -17.39
CA LYS A 6 -111.41 -14.00 -17.30
C LYS A 6 -111.53 -13.44 -15.86
N TYR A 7 -110.91 -12.32 -15.44
CA TYR A 7 -110.58 -11.04 -16.11
C TYR A 7 -109.34 -10.35 -15.46
N ILE A 8 -108.56 -9.62 -16.27
CA ILE A 8 -107.66 -8.49 -15.91
C ILE A 8 -108.43 -7.23 -16.37
N PRO A 9 -108.49 -6.08 -15.63
CA PRO A 9 -107.38 -5.10 -15.63
C PRO A 9 -107.18 -4.11 -14.46
N VAL A 10 -105.89 -3.72 -14.28
CA VAL A 10 -105.35 -2.34 -14.18
C VAL A 10 -105.25 -1.59 -12.82
N ILE A 11 -103.98 -1.29 -12.46
CA ILE A 11 -103.38 -0.10 -11.79
C ILE A 11 -103.85 0.21 -10.35
N GLY A 12 -103.00 0.42 -9.33
CA GLY A 12 -101.55 0.50 -9.19
C GLY A 12 -101.26 1.14 -7.82
N LEU A 13 -100.25 0.67 -7.09
CA LEU A 13 -99.64 1.42 -5.99
C LEU A 13 -98.22 0.90 -5.75
N PHE A 14 -97.25 1.77 -6.01
CA PHE A 14 -95.85 1.58 -5.65
C PHE A 14 -95.71 1.56 -4.13
N MET A 15 -95.10 0.51 -3.59
CA MET A 15 -94.47 0.53 -2.27
C MET A 15 -93.01 0.14 -2.49
N TRP A 16 -92.13 1.13 -2.36
CA TRP A 16 -90.69 0.92 -2.22
C TRP A 16 -90.44 0.12 -0.94
N ALA A 17 -89.79 -1.04 -1.07
CA ALA A 17 -89.10 -1.66 0.05
C ALA A 17 -87.72 -0.99 0.14
N CYS A 18 -87.56 -0.11 1.14
CA CYS A 18 -86.26 0.31 1.64
C CYS A 18 -85.48 -0.95 2.04
N ASN A 19 -84.22 -1.08 1.64
CA ASN A 19 -83.29 -2.07 2.17
C ASN A 19 -82.42 -1.36 3.23
N PRO A 20 -82.85 -1.28 4.51
CA PRO A 20 -82.22 -0.41 5.51
C PRO A 20 -80.88 -0.94 6.04
N THR A 21 -80.29 -1.95 5.38
CA THR A 21 -79.04 -2.58 5.78
C THR A 21 -77.92 -2.37 4.77
N ASP A 22 -78.20 -2.16 3.48
CA ASP A 22 -77.13 -1.95 2.49
C ASP A 22 -76.43 -0.61 2.73
N ASP A 23 -77.18 0.46 2.94
CA ASP A 23 -76.60 1.78 3.28
C ASP A 23 -75.80 1.73 4.60
N VAL A 24 -76.22 0.92 5.58
CA VAL A 24 -75.51 0.77 6.86
C VAL A 24 -74.25 -0.09 6.71
N TYR A 25 -74.27 -1.12 5.87
CA TYR A 25 -73.09 -1.93 5.57
C TYR A 25 -72.09 -1.19 4.69
N ASP A 26 -72.56 -0.40 3.72
CA ASP A 26 -71.73 0.48 2.89
C ASP A 26 -71.13 1.61 3.74
N GLU A 27 -71.88 2.17 4.69
CA GLU A 27 -71.37 3.17 5.64
C GLU A 27 -70.38 2.55 6.65
N LEU A 28 -70.58 1.29 7.09
CA LEU A 28 -69.60 0.55 7.92
C LEU A 28 -68.34 0.11 7.16
N ASP A 29 -68.46 -0.33 5.91
CA ASP A 29 -67.31 -0.70 5.07
C ASP A 29 -66.55 0.54 4.59
N SER A 30 -67.22 1.68 4.40
CA SER A 30 -66.58 2.98 4.18
C SER A 30 -65.88 3.55 5.42
N GLN A 31 -66.21 3.04 6.61
CA GLN A 31 -65.58 3.39 7.90
C GLN A 31 -64.52 2.38 8.38
N LYS A 32 -64.27 1.28 7.64
CA LYS A 32 -63.14 0.41 7.95
C LYS A 32 -61.85 1.11 7.57
N VAL A 33 -61.19 1.70 8.57
CA VAL A 33 -59.81 2.18 8.44
C VAL A 33 -58.96 1.01 7.91
N PRO A 34 -58.16 1.21 6.85
CA PRO A 34 -57.27 0.17 6.35
C PRO A 34 -56.39 -0.34 7.49
N TYR A 35 -56.24 -1.66 7.59
CA TYR A 35 -55.37 -2.27 8.60
C TYR A 35 -53.96 -1.70 8.44
N ASN A 36 -53.52 -0.96 9.46
CA ASN A 36 -52.21 -0.36 9.54
C ASN A 36 -51.54 -0.74 10.85
N GLU A 37 -50.23 -0.94 10.77
CA GLU A 37 -49.40 -1.34 11.90
C GLU A 37 -47.97 -0.84 11.66
N ALA A 38 -47.23 -0.64 12.76
CA ALA A 38 -45.79 -0.46 12.72
C ALA A 38 -45.10 -1.82 12.97
N VAL A 39 -44.32 -2.29 12.01
CA VAL A 39 -43.61 -3.57 12.09
C VAL A 39 -42.09 -3.36 12.05
N GLU A 40 -41.36 -4.27 12.68
CA GLU A 40 -39.91 -4.38 12.53
C GLU A 40 -39.61 -5.65 11.74
N TYR A 41 -38.69 -5.57 10.78
CA TYR A 41 -38.36 -6.72 9.94
C TYR A 41 -36.86 -6.78 9.64
N LYS A 42 -36.23 -7.92 9.88
CA LYS A 42 -34.82 -8.15 9.52
C LYS A 42 -34.75 -9.01 8.27
N LEU A 43 -34.04 -8.53 7.25
CA LEU A 43 -33.86 -9.30 6.01
C LEU A 43 -33.14 -10.64 6.28
N THR A 44 -33.63 -11.67 5.62
CA THR A 44 -33.13 -13.05 5.70
C THR A 44 -32.28 -13.40 4.47
N SER A 45 -31.59 -14.54 4.50
CA SER A 45 -30.85 -15.06 3.34
C SER A 45 -31.73 -15.26 2.10
N ASP A 46 -33.00 -15.61 2.29
CA ASP A 46 -33.96 -15.80 1.20
C ASP A 46 -34.33 -14.45 0.56
N ASP A 47 -34.42 -13.38 1.35
CA ASP A 47 -34.67 -12.04 0.85
C ASP A 47 -33.48 -11.52 0.04
N TYR A 48 -32.25 -11.65 0.55
CA TYR A 48 -31.05 -11.29 -0.22
C TYR A 48 -30.92 -12.09 -1.52
N SER A 49 -31.31 -13.37 -1.50
CA SER A 49 -31.37 -14.21 -2.70
C SER A 49 -32.43 -13.72 -3.71
N ALA A 50 -33.57 -13.24 -3.23
CA ALA A 50 -34.61 -12.65 -4.07
C ALA A 50 -34.18 -11.30 -4.66
N ILE A 51 -33.55 -10.46 -3.85
CA ILE A 51 -33.01 -9.15 -4.25
C ILE A 51 -31.90 -9.34 -5.30
N SER A 52 -30.95 -10.24 -5.08
CA SER A 52 -29.88 -10.54 -6.05
C SER A 52 -30.46 -10.94 -7.42
N LYS A 53 -31.52 -11.76 -7.44
CA LYS A 53 -32.23 -12.12 -8.69
C LYS A 53 -32.93 -10.94 -9.33
N ALA A 54 -33.43 -9.98 -8.55
CA ALA A 54 -34.04 -8.76 -9.07
C ALA A 54 -32.97 -7.83 -9.66
N ALA A 55 -31.86 -7.61 -8.95
CA ALA A 55 -30.72 -6.83 -9.42
C ALA A 55 -30.12 -7.40 -10.72
N LEU A 56 -29.97 -8.72 -10.80
CA LEU A 56 -29.47 -9.39 -12.02
C LEU A 56 -30.32 -9.15 -13.27
N LYS A 57 -31.61 -8.84 -13.13
CA LYS A 57 -32.48 -8.54 -14.27
C LYS A 57 -32.22 -7.15 -14.87
N ILE A 58 -31.66 -6.24 -14.08
CA ILE A 58 -31.39 -4.85 -14.49
C ILE A 58 -29.90 -4.58 -14.67
N ALA A 59 -29.03 -5.56 -14.41
CA ALA A 59 -27.59 -5.44 -14.61
C ALA A 59 -27.26 -5.24 -16.11
N GLU A 60 -26.45 -4.24 -16.43
CA GLU A 60 -26.11 -3.88 -17.81
C GLU A 60 -24.73 -4.39 -18.24
N THR A 61 -23.82 -4.58 -17.27
CA THR A 61 -22.42 -5.02 -17.48
C THR A 61 -22.09 -6.30 -16.70
N GLU A 62 -20.91 -6.89 -16.93
CA GLU A 62 -20.45 -8.03 -16.11
C GLU A 62 -20.10 -7.58 -14.68
N ASP A 63 -19.60 -6.37 -14.50
CA ASP A 63 -19.36 -5.78 -13.17
C ASP A 63 -20.68 -5.58 -12.43
N ASP A 64 -21.72 -5.09 -13.12
CA ASP A 64 -23.07 -4.96 -12.57
C ASP A 64 -23.65 -6.31 -12.17
N SER A 65 -23.38 -7.34 -12.98
CA SER A 65 -23.80 -8.71 -12.70
C SER A 65 -23.04 -9.30 -11.51
N THR A 66 -21.77 -8.96 -11.37
CA THR A 66 -20.93 -9.36 -10.22
C THR A 66 -21.43 -8.72 -8.93
N LEU A 67 -21.68 -7.40 -8.94
CA LEU A 67 -22.30 -6.68 -7.82
C LEU A 67 -23.71 -7.21 -7.51
N ALA A 68 -24.50 -7.57 -8.52
CA ALA A 68 -25.84 -8.12 -8.29
C ALA A 68 -25.79 -9.50 -7.60
N ARG A 69 -24.83 -10.36 -8.00
CA ARG A 69 -24.60 -11.67 -7.35
C ARG A 69 -24.07 -11.51 -5.92
N SER A 70 -23.25 -10.47 -5.67
CA SER A 70 -22.66 -10.23 -4.36
C SER A 70 -23.71 -10.03 -3.27
N ILE A 71 -24.88 -9.46 -3.61
CA ILE A 71 -25.97 -9.26 -2.64
C ILE A 71 -26.37 -10.55 -1.93
N ALA A 72 -26.44 -11.66 -2.67
CA ALA A 72 -26.81 -12.96 -2.10
C ALA A 72 -25.64 -13.62 -1.36
N SER A 73 -24.41 -13.54 -1.90
CA SER A 73 -23.24 -14.16 -1.27
C SER A 73 -22.85 -13.47 0.03
N ASP A 74 -22.91 -12.14 0.04
CA ASP A 74 -22.47 -11.31 1.15
C ASP A 74 -23.63 -11.04 2.12
N MET A 75 -24.86 -11.42 1.75
CA MET A 75 -26.09 -11.10 2.46
C MET A 75 -26.15 -9.61 2.81
N ALA A 76 -25.80 -8.75 1.85
CA ALA A 76 -25.66 -7.31 2.05
C ALA A 76 -25.93 -6.53 0.76
N PHE A 77 -26.53 -5.34 0.87
CA PHE A 77 -26.59 -4.38 -0.23
C PHE A 77 -25.21 -3.81 -0.53
N ASN A 78 -25.02 -3.17 -1.68
CA ASN A 78 -23.73 -2.61 -2.07
C ASN A 78 -23.90 -1.21 -2.69
N GLN A 79 -22.80 -0.60 -3.11
CA GLN A 79 -22.76 0.77 -3.61
C GLN A 79 -23.64 1.04 -4.84
N LYS A 80 -24.05 0.00 -5.58
CA LYS A 80 -24.89 0.13 -6.78
C LYS A 80 -26.35 -0.25 -6.53
N TYR A 81 -26.58 -1.33 -5.79
CA TYR A 81 -27.92 -1.83 -5.52
C TYR A 81 -28.27 -1.56 -4.06
N LEU A 82 -29.08 -0.52 -3.84
CA LEU A 82 -29.37 0.03 -2.52
C LEU A 82 -30.69 -0.52 -1.95
N ALA A 83 -30.78 -0.59 -0.62
CA ALA A 83 -31.99 -1.05 0.05
C ALA A 83 -33.29 -0.30 -0.35
N PRO A 84 -33.29 1.04 -0.50
CA PRO A 84 -34.50 1.79 -0.90
C PRO A 84 -35.14 1.29 -2.20
N ASP A 85 -34.36 0.76 -3.13
CA ASP A 85 -34.83 0.36 -4.46
C ASP A 85 -35.35 -1.08 -4.52
N PHE A 86 -35.00 -1.91 -3.53
CA PHE A 86 -35.19 -3.37 -3.61
C PHE A 86 -35.97 -3.98 -2.43
N VAL A 87 -36.23 -3.23 -1.36
CA VAL A 87 -36.92 -3.75 -0.18
C VAL A 87 -38.45 -3.80 -0.36
N GLU A 88 -39.05 -2.95 -1.19
CA GLU A 88 -40.51 -2.93 -1.38
C GLU A 88 -41.10 -4.32 -1.74
N PRO A 89 -40.58 -5.05 -2.75
CA PRO A 89 -41.10 -6.38 -3.10
C PRO A 89 -41.03 -7.39 -1.94
N ILE A 90 -40.04 -7.23 -1.06
CA ILE A 90 -39.87 -8.07 0.14
C ILE A 90 -40.99 -7.76 1.13
N LEU A 91 -41.24 -6.49 1.42
CA LEU A 91 -42.31 -6.07 2.33
C LEU A 91 -43.71 -6.45 1.81
N ILE A 92 -43.96 -6.38 0.50
CA ILE A 92 -45.22 -6.85 -0.10
C ILE A 92 -45.42 -8.36 0.15
N THR A 93 -44.33 -9.13 0.05
CA THR A 93 -44.38 -10.60 0.20
C THR A 93 -44.61 -11.02 1.65
N HIS A 94 -43.93 -10.39 2.60
CA HIS A 94 -44.04 -10.75 4.03
C HIS A 94 -45.23 -10.09 4.73
N PHE A 95 -45.66 -8.91 4.28
CA PHE A 95 -46.73 -8.14 4.91
C PHE A 95 -47.86 -7.75 3.92
N PRO A 96 -48.51 -8.72 3.23
CA PRO A 96 -49.52 -8.42 2.21
C PRO A 96 -50.80 -7.77 2.76
N ALA A 97 -51.04 -7.91 4.06
CA ALA A 97 -52.21 -7.35 4.75
C ALA A 97 -52.04 -5.89 5.17
N LEU A 98 -50.81 -5.38 5.25
CA LEU A 98 -50.53 -3.99 5.60
C LEU A 98 -50.97 -3.05 4.47
N LYS A 99 -51.53 -1.90 4.85
CA LYS A 99 -52.13 -0.89 3.96
C LYS A 99 -51.68 0.51 4.34
N TYR A 100 -52.29 1.52 3.71
CA TYR A 100 -52.02 2.94 3.91
C TYR A 100 -51.77 3.28 5.39
N ASN A 101 -50.73 4.08 5.66
CA ASN A 101 -50.21 4.44 6.99
C ASN A 101 -49.48 3.33 7.78
N SER A 102 -49.31 2.12 7.23
CA SER A 102 -48.39 1.15 7.86
C SER A 102 -46.95 1.62 7.74
N THR A 103 -46.11 1.27 8.71
CA THR A 103 -44.67 1.55 8.66
C THR A 103 -43.88 0.27 8.91
N ALA A 104 -42.74 0.11 8.26
CA ALA A 104 -41.81 -0.98 8.50
C ALA A 104 -40.41 -0.40 8.79
N LEU A 105 -39.84 -0.70 9.96
CA LEU A 105 -38.42 -0.49 10.21
C LEU A 105 -37.68 -1.75 9.76
N VAL A 106 -36.97 -1.66 8.64
CA VAL A 106 -36.29 -2.80 8.04
C VAL A 106 -34.81 -2.76 8.37
N THR A 107 -34.34 -3.79 9.07
CA THR A 107 -32.92 -4.03 9.34
C THR A 107 -32.31 -4.84 8.21
N TYR A 108 -31.23 -4.32 7.63
CA TYR A 108 -30.51 -4.92 6.52
C TYR A 108 -29.00 -4.65 6.64
N ASN A 109 -28.22 -5.39 5.88
CA ASN A 109 -26.77 -5.32 5.84
C ASN A 109 -26.35 -4.51 4.62
N VAL A 110 -25.28 -3.74 4.74
CA VAL A 110 -24.65 -3.02 3.64
C VAL A 110 -23.17 -3.37 3.63
N PHE A 111 -22.64 -3.70 2.46
CA PHE A 111 -21.22 -3.83 2.21
C PHE A 111 -20.62 -2.41 2.12
N GLU A 112 -19.93 -2.02 3.19
CA GLU A 112 -19.32 -0.70 3.37
C GLU A 112 -17.92 -0.88 3.96
N LYS A 113 -16.92 -0.80 3.07
CA LYS A 113 -15.52 -1.00 3.42
C LYS A 113 -15.04 0.08 4.39
N PRO A 114 -14.39 -0.27 5.52
CA PRO A 114 -13.86 0.73 6.45
C PRO A 114 -12.88 1.69 5.76
N ASP A 115 -12.96 2.98 6.11
CA ASP A 115 -12.10 4.04 5.53
C ASP A 115 -10.61 3.71 5.62
N TYR A 116 -10.18 3.11 6.74
CA TYR A 116 -8.78 2.75 6.94
C TYR A 116 -8.31 1.62 6.01
N ILE A 117 -9.22 0.74 5.54
CA ILE A 117 -8.91 -0.28 4.53
C ILE A 117 -8.81 0.38 3.14
N LEU A 118 -9.71 1.31 2.84
CA LEU A 118 -9.69 2.08 1.58
C LEU A 118 -8.39 2.90 1.44
N ALA A 119 -7.84 3.41 2.54
CA ALA A 119 -6.56 4.11 2.54
C ALA A 119 -5.40 3.25 1.99
N TYR A 120 -5.40 1.94 2.27
CA TYR A 120 -4.38 1.03 1.72
C TYR A 120 -4.58 0.73 0.24
N GLU A 121 -5.82 0.64 -0.24
CA GLU A 121 -6.11 0.43 -1.68
C GLU A 121 -5.72 1.64 -2.52
N GLN A 122 -5.81 2.83 -1.92
CA GLN A 122 -5.46 4.11 -2.52
C GLN A 122 -4.00 4.51 -2.31
N ALA A 123 -3.23 3.71 -1.56
CA ALA A 123 -1.83 4.02 -1.29
C ALA A 123 -1.03 4.15 -2.59
N ASP A 124 -0.17 5.16 -2.65
CA ASP A 124 0.80 5.29 -3.71
C ASP A 124 1.76 4.08 -3.69
N LYS A 125 2.32 3.75 -4.87
CA LYS A 125 3.24 2.61 -5.02
C LYS A 125 4.63 3.12 -5.34
N TYR A 126 5.63 2.61 -4.64
CA TYR A 126 7.03 2.92 -4.90
C TYR A 126 7.91 1.67 -4.93
N GLU A 127 8.49 1.38 -6.09
CA GLU A 127 9.48 0.32 -6.25
C GLU A 127 10.88 0.92 -6.16
N LEU A 128 11.71 0.42 -5.24
CA LEU A 128 13.07 0.90 -5.06
C LEU A 128 13.92 0.65 -6.30
N THR A 129 14.63 1.70 -6.70
CA THR A 129 15.52 1.72 -7.85
C THR A 129 16.98 1.46 -7.44
N ALA A 130 17.86 1.26 -8.43
CA ALA A 130 19.29 1.16 -8.19
C ALA A 130 19.87 2.41 -7.49
N ASP A 131 19.33 3.60 -7.77
CA ASP A 131 19.75 4.86 -7.15
C ASP A 131 19.35 4.93 -5.66
N ASP A 132 18.21 4.32 -5.30
CA ASP A 132 17.79 4.23 -3.89
C ASP A 132 18.73 3.36 -3.09
N TYR A 133 19.09 2.17 -3.60
CA TYR A 133 20.09 1.31 -2.96
C TYR A 133 21.47 2.00 -2.89
N GLN A 134 21.83 2.77 -3.92
CA GLN A 134 23.06 3.56 -3.95
C GLN A 134 23.12 4.66 -2.88
N SER A 135 21.96 5.19 -2.47
CA SER A 135 21.87 6.23 -1.45
C SER A 135 22.16 5.74 -0.01
N VAL A 136 22.13 4.42 0.21
CA VAL A 136 22.27 3.80 1.54
C VAL A 136 23.74 3.56 1.88
N SER A 137 24.43 2.75 1.09
CA SER A 137 25.86 2.46 1.25
C SER A 137 26.43 1.82 -0.02
N GLU A 138 27.75 1.83 -0.20
CA GLU A 138 28.41 1.13 -1.32
C GLU A 138 28.13 -0.37 -1.34
N GLU A 139 27.91 -0.97 -0.17
CA GLU A 139 27.62 -2.39 -0.02
C GLU A 139 26.18 -2.70 -0.48
N VAL A 140 25.19 -1.94 0.00
CA VAL A 140 23.79 -2.06 -0.47
C VAL A 140 23.68 -1.75 -1.96
N ALA A 141 24.39 -0.71 -2.44
CA ALA A 141 24.44 -0.33 -3.84
C ALA A 141 24.91 -1.48 -4.74
N SER A 142 25.99 -2.15 -4.32
CA SER A 142 26.49 -3.31 -5.05
C SER A 142 25.57 -4.52 -4.94
N ASN A 143 24.97 -4.68 -3.76
CA ASN A 143 23.92 -5.61 -3.43
C ASN A 143 22.78 -5.60 -4.46
N GLY A 144 22.21 -4.41 -4.65
CA GLY A 144 20.87 -4.25 -5.21
C GLY A 144 19.77 -4.73 -4.25
N TYR A 145 20.10 -4.97 -2.98
CA TYR A 145 19.19 -5.44 -1.93
C TYR A 145 19.70 -5.07 -0.53
N PHE A 146 18.78 -5.01 0.43
CA PHE A 146 19.05 -4.84 1.86
C PHE A 146 19.41 -6.17 2.54
N PHE A 147 20.02 -6.11 3.72
CA PHE A 147 20.42 -7.29 4.51
C PHE A 147 20.45 -6.92 6.01
N PRO A 148 20.55 -7.86 6.97
CA PRO A 148 20.35 -7.58 8.40
C PRO A 148 21.16 -6.41 8.97
N SER A 149 22.43 -6.27 8.59
CA SER A 149 23.29 -5.15 9.01
C SER A 149 22.98 -3.82 8.31
N GLN A 150 22.17 -3.83 7.25
CA GLN A 150 21.66 -2.67 6.51
C GLN A 150 20.16 -2.85 6.24
N SER A 151 19.36 -2.91 7.32
CA SER A 151 17.98 -3.38 7.24
C SER A 151 17.03 -2.40 6.50
N PRO A 152 15.93 -2.90 5.88
CA PRO A 152 14.91 -2.06 5.26
C PRO A 152 14.27 -1.07 6.24
N GLU A 153 14.00 -1.48 7.48
CA GLU A 153 13.37 -0.65 8.52
C GLU A 153 14.21 0.57 8.90
N SER A 154 15.54 0.44 8.81
CA SER A 154 16.48 1.49 9.14
C SER A 154 16.69 2.48 7.98
N ASN A 155 16.48 2.04 6.73
CA ASN A 155 16.91 2.78 5.54
C ASN A 155 15.75 3.29 4.67
N ILE A 156 14.68 2.50 4.50
CA ILE A 156 13.53 2.89 3.66
C ILE A 156 12.84 4.16 4.13
N PRO A 157 12.61 4.39 5.45
CA PRO A 157 12.02 5.66 5.91
C PRO A 157 12.78 6.91 5.44
N THR A 158 14.12 6.83 5.37
CA THR A 158 14.96 7.93 4.89
C THR A 158 14.87 8.08 3.37
N ILE A 159 14.89 6.98 2.61
CA ILE A 159 14.70 6.99 1.15
C ILE A 159 13.36 7.64 0.80
N LEU A 160 12.27 7.20 1.42
CA LEU A 160 10.94 7.75 1.19
C LEU A 160 10.87 9.23 1.56
N SER A 161 11.52 9.66 2.65
CA SER A 161 11.54 11.09 3.03
C SER A 161 12.28 11.95 2.00
N ASN A 162 13.33 11.41 1.36
CA ASN A 162 14.09 12.12 0.34
C ASN A 162 13.33 12.20 -1.00
N ASN A 163 12.67 11.11 -1.39
CA ASN A 163 11.97 11.03 -2.68
C ASN A 163 10.57 11.66 -2.65
N PHE A 164 9.94 11.69 -1.46
CA PHE A 164 8.61 12.23 -1.23
C PHE A 164 8.63 13.32 -0.13
N PRO A 165 9.32 14.45 -0.34
CA PRO A 165 9.51 15.48 0.69
C PRO A 165 8.23 16.28 1.00
N ASN A 166 7.19 16.15 0.17
CA ASN A 166 5.91 16.85 0.33
C ASN A 166 4.77 15.93 0.78
N ALA A 167 5.09 14.76 1.34
CA ALA A 167 4.08 13.86 1.90
C ALA A 167 3.26 14.57 2.99
N ALA A 168 1.95 14.36 2.98
CA ALA A 168 1.02 14.82 3.99
C ALA A 168 0.87 13.79 5.12
N THR A 169 0.48 14.24 6.31
CA THR A 169 0.13 13.33 7.41
C THR A 169 -0.95 12.36 6.94
N ASP A 170 -0.77 11.08 7.29
CA ASP A 170 -1.63 9.96 6.91
C ASP A 170 -1.55 9.53 5.44
N ASP A 171 -0.54 10.00 4.69
CA ASP A 171 -0.18 9.39 3.41
C ASP A 171 0.37 7.98 3.63
N TYR A 172 -0.11 7.04 2.81
CA TYR A 172 0.34 5.64 2.78
C TYR A 172 1.11 5.36 1.48
N MET A 173 2.19 4.59 1.60
CA MET A 173 3.02 4.15 0.48
C MET A 173 3.22 2.64 0.55
N LEU A 174 2.80 1.90 -0.48
CA LEU A 174 3.19 0.51 -0.70
C LEU A 174 4.57 0.49 -1.34
N THR A 175 5.58 0.10 -0.57
CA THR A 175 6.97 0.09 -1.02
C THR A 175 7.44 -1.32 -1.36
N THR A 176 7.99 -1.49 -2.57
CA THR A 176 8.55 -2.74 -3.07
C THR A 176 10.08 -2.68 -3.07
N TYR A 177 10.74 -3.67 -2.44
CA TYR A 177 12.19 -3.69 -2.28
C TYR A 177 12.75 -5.11 -2.18
N ASN A 178 14.05 -5.26 -2.38
CA ASN A 178 14.75 -6.53 -2.28
C ASN A 178 15.46 -6.64 -0.92
N TYR A 179 15.36 -7.80 -0.27
CA TYR A 179 16.01 -8.07 1.01
C TYR A 179 16.50 -9.53 1.10
N SER A 180 17.71 -9.71 1.62
CA SER A 180 18.27 -11.00 2.01
C SER A 180 18.17 -11.16 3.53
N SER A 181 17.80 -12.35 3.99
CA SER A 181 17.77 -12.70 5.42
C SER A 181 19.17 -12.91 6.02
N THR A 182 20.23 -12.85 5.20
CA THR A 182 21.62 -13.03 5.62
C THR A 182 22.51 -11.90 5.10
N ASP A 183 23.48 -11.49 5.92
CA ASP A 183 24.49 -10.52 5.50
C ASP A 183 25.36 -11.12 4.37
N PRO A 184 25.72 -10.31 3.35
CA PRO A 184 26.65 -10.76 2.33
C PRO A 184 28.01 -11.08 2.96
N VAL A 185 28.57 -12.25 2.64
CA VAL A 185 29.90 -12.63 3.12
C VAL A 185 30.95 -11.92 2.26
N SER A 186 31.53 -10.84 2.77
CA SER A 186 32.67 -10.16 2.16
C SER A 186 34.00 -10.68 2.73
N GLY A 187 34.98 -10.96 1.87
CA GLY A 187 36.31 -11.40 2.30
C GLY A 187 37.38 -11.36 1.21
N PRO A 188 38.69 -11.28 1.56
CA PRO A 188 39.78 -11.29 0.60
C PRO A 188 39.83 -12.61 -0.17
N LYS A 189 39.77 -12.59 -1.51
CA LYS A 189 39.89 -13.78 -2.35
C LYS A 189 41.22 -13.76 -3.12
N PRO A 190 42.00 -14.85 -3.08
CA PRO A 190 43.19 -15.00 -3.92
C PRO A 190 42.84 -14.88 -5.41
N VAL A 191 43.67 -14.17 -6.16
CA VAL A 191 43.59 -14.05 -7.62
C VAL A 191 44.97 -14.29 -8.24
N THR A 192 45.01 -14.93 -9.40
CA THR A 192 46.22 -15.03 -10.24
C THR A 192 46.17 -13.89 -11.25
N LEU A 193 47.18 -13.02 -11.23
CA LEU A 193 47.30 -11.85 -12.12
C LEU A 193 48.09 -12.17 -13.38
N PHE A 194 49.08 -13.05 -13.26
CA PHE A 194 49.87 -13.56 -14.36
C PHE A 194 50.37 -14.96 -14.00
N SER A 195 50.36 -15.89 -14.94
CA SER A 195 51.01 -17.18 -14.75
C SER A 195 51.50 -17.75 -16.08
N ASP A 196 52.73 -18.23 -16.10
CA ASP A 196 53.24 -19.02 -17.20
C ASP A 196 54.20 -20.12 -16.73
N ASP A 197 53.82 -21.35 -17.02
CA ASP A 197 54.61 -22.58 -16.89
C ASP A 197 55.22 -23.01 -18.24
N PHE A 198 55.01 -22.22 -19.31
CA PHE A 198 55.52 -22.46 -20.67
C PHE A 198 55.05 -23.76 -21.33
N GLU A 199 54.07 -24.47 -20.74
CA GLU A 199 53.57 -25.75 -21.26
C GLU A 199 52.73 -25.61 -22.54
N ASP A 200 52.35 -24.40 -22.91
CA ASP A 200 51.76 -24.13 -24.22
C ASP A 200 52.80 -24.18 -25.37
N GLY A 201 54.09 -24.27 -25.02
CA GLY A 201 55.20 -24.36 -25.97
C GLY A 201 55.46 -23.06 -26.74
N THR A 202 54.97 -21.92 -26.24
CA THR A 202 55.08 -20.61 -26.87
C THR A 202 55.49 -19.52 -25.88
N LEU A 203 55.93 -18.38 -26.40
CA LEU A 203 56.11 -17.16 -25.62
C LEU A 203 54.92 -16.20 -25.80
N SER A 204 53.71 -16.73 -25.98
CA SER A 204 52.53 -15.94 -26.37
C SER A 204 52.11 -14.89 -25.34
N LYS A 205 52.42 -15.12 -24.05
CA LYS A 205 52.17 -14.18 -22.95
C LYS A 205 53.30 -13.17 -22.76
N TRP A 206 54.31 -13.18 -23.63
CA TRP A 206 55.52 -12.39 -23.50
C TRP A 206 55.80 -11.56 -24.74
N ASN A 207 56.52 -10.47 -24.54
CA ASN A 207 57.24 -9.76 -25.57
C ASN A 207 58.75 -10.06 -25.43
N ALA A 208 59.26 -10.91 -26.31
CA ALA A 208 60.69 -11.20 -26.41
C ALA A 208 61.35 -10.17 -27.34
N VAL A 209 62.33 -9.44 -26.83
CA VAL A 209 62.99 -8.34 -27.55
C VAL A 209 64.51 -8.46 -27.46
N SER A 210 65.14 -8.55 -28.62
CA SER A 210 66.60 -8.52 -28.75
C SER A 210 67.08 -7.10 -28.99
N VAL A 211 67.95 -6.59 -28.12
CA VAL A 211 68.57 -5.26 -28.22
C VAL A 211 69.97 -5.37 -28.83
N ILE A 212 70.74 -6.36 -28.39
CA ILE A 212 72.10 -6.65 -28.88
C ILE A 212 72.22 -8.15 -29.17
N GLY A 213 72.90 -8.50 -30.27
CA GLY A 213 73.21 -9.88 -30.63
C GLY A 213 72.11 -10.57 -31.45
N SER A 214 72.31 -11.85 -31.77
CA SER A 214 71.38 -12.65 -32.57
C SER A 214 70.71 -13.78 -31.80
N GLN A 215 71.16 -14.02 -30.57
CA GLN A 215 70.58 -15.04 -29.69
C GLN A 215 69.38 -14.43 -28.97
N VAL A 216 68.27 -15.18 -28.96
CA VAL A 216 66.99 -14.71 -28.45
C VAL A 216 66.39 -15.73 -27.48
N TRP A 217 65.50 -15.28 -26.60
CA TRP A 217 64.65 -16.17 -25.82
C TRP A 217 63.85 -17.11 -26.73
N GLY A 218 63.78 -18.38 -26.35
CA GLY A 218 62.98 -19.41 -27.01
C GLY A 218 62.47 -20.46 -26.03
N ILE A 219 61.75 -21.46 -26.53
CA ILE A 219 61.24 -22.57 -25.73
C ILE A 219 62.21 -23.75 -25.79
N ASP A 220 62.61 -24.27 -24.64
CA ASP A 220 63.20 -25.60 -24.50
C ASP A 220 62.11 -26.58 -24.09
N ALA A 221 61.89 -27.60 -24.90
CA ALA A 221 60.75 -28.49 -24.74
C ALA A 221 60.96 -29.60 -23.68
N THR A 222 62.14 -29.68 -23.05
CA THR A 222 62.55 -30.89 -22.32
C THR A 222 63.25 -30.67 -20.98
N HIS A 223 63.63 -29.43 -20.66
CA HIS A 223 64.47 -29.14 -19.48
C HIS A 223 63.78 -28.25 -18.43
N GLY A 224 62.47 -28.00 -18.58
CA GLY A 224 61.64 -27.35 -17.55
C GLY A 224 61.62 -28.11 -16.22
N VAL A 225 61.00 -27.50 -15.22
CA VAL A 225 60.77 -28.14 -13.92
C VAL A 225 60.04 -29.47 -14.15
N ASP A 226 60.45 -30.53 -13.46
CA ASP A 226 59.93 -31.89 -13.66
C ASP A 226 60.07 -32.46 -15.09
N GLY A 227 60.96 -31.89 -15.91
CA GLY A 227 61.25 -32.35 -17.27
C GLY A 227 60.25 -31.85 -18.32
N THR A 228 59.58 -30.74 -18.05
CA THR A 228 58.59 -30.13 -18.94
C THR A 228 59.20 -29.02 -19.82
N GLN A 229 58.39 -28.09 -20.33
CA GLN A 229 58.86 -27.00 -21.20
C GLN A 229 59.26 -25.78 -20.38
N CYS A 230 60.23 -24.99 -20.85
CA CYS A 230 60.62 -23.74 -20.19
C CYS A 230 61.12 -22.70 -21.20
N ALA A 231 61.19 -21.44 -20.78
CA ALA A 231 61.87 -20.40 -21.56
C ALA A 231 63.38 -20.50 -21.37
N LYS A 232 64.15 -20.31 -22.45
CA LYS A 232 65.60 -20.47 -22.47
C LYS A 232 66.30 -19.41 -23.30
N VAL A 233 67.48 -19.00 -22.86
CA VAL A 233 68.38 -18.12 -23.63
C VAL A 233 69.85 -18.44 -23.35
N SER A 234 70.69 -18.28 -24.38
CA SER A 234 72.14 -18.38 -24.28
C SER A 234 72.79 -17.53 -25.37
N GLY A 235 73.77 -16.71 -25.01
CA GLY A 235 74.67 -16.02 -25.95
C GLY A 235 75.80 -16.91 -26.47
N TYR A 236 75.89 -18.18 -26.05
CA TYR A 236 76.86 -19.13 -26.56
C TYR A 236 76.33 -19.86 -27.80
N VAL A 237 77.09 -19.85 -28.89
CA VAL A 237 76.77 -20.59 -30.10
C VAL A 237 77.65 -21.83 -30.18
N SER A 238 77.04 -23.00 -30.04
CA SER A 238 77.74 -24.29 -30.02
C SER A 238 78.49 -24.59 -31.33
N ALA A 239 77.95 -24.16 -32.47
CA ALA A 239 78.58 -24.33 -33.77
C ALA A 239 79.90 -23.56 -33.90
N ASP A 240 79.98 -22.39 -33.25
CA ASP A 240 81.16 -21.51 -33.27
C ASP A 240 82.09 -21.75 -32.08
N ALA A 241 81.61 -22.51 -31.09
CA ALA A 241 82.23 -22.71 -29.79
C ALA A 241 82.61 -21.40 -29.09
N ALA A 242 81.78 -20.35 -29.25
CA ALA A 242 82.06 -18.99 -28.77
C ALA A 242 80.83 -18.32 -28.14
N SER A 243 81.08 -17.41 -27.19
CA SER A 243 80.07 -16.51 -26.61
C SER A 243 80.06 -15.18 -27.37
N TYR A 244 78.90 -14.54 -27.43
CA TYR A 244 78.70 -13.26 -28.10
C TYR A 244 78.15 -12.21 -27.14
N ASP A 245 78.38 -10.93 -27.48
CA ASP A 245 77.69 -9.83 -26.83
C ASP A 245 76.20 -9.94 -27.14
N ASN A 246 75.37 -10.04 -26.09
CA ASN A 246 73.93 -10.18 -26.23
C ASN A 246 73.22 -9.40 -25.12
N GLU A 247 72.08 -8.81 -25.46
CA GLU A 247 71.14 -8.20 -24.54
C GLU A 247 69.73 -8.55 -25.02
N ASP A 248 69.09 -9.48 -24.32
CA ASP A 248 67.80 -10.04 -24.71
C ASP A 248 66.81 -9.99 -23.54
N TRP A 249 65.62 -9.45 -23.81
CA TRP A 249 64.61 -9.16 -22.82
C TRP A 249 63.40 -10.06 -23.02
N LEU A 250 62.97 -10.76 -21.98
CA LEU A 250 61.70 -11.47 -21.96
C LEU A 250 60.73 -10.72 -21.03
N ILE A 251 59.75 -10.04 -21.61
CA ILE A 251 58.87 -9.10 -20.90
C ILE A 251 57.47 -9.66 -20.84
N THR A 252 56.86 -9.76 -19.66
CA THR A 252 55.46 -10.18 -19.49
C THR A 252 54.50 -9.30 -20.29
N SER A 253 53.32 -9.82 -20.63
CA SER A 253 52.16 -9.00 -20.97
C SER A 253 51.75 -8.09 -19.78
N ALA A 254 50.91 -7.10 -20.03
CA ALA A 254 50.48 -6.15 -19.00
C ALA A 254 49.84 -6.85 -17.78
N ILE A 255 50.31 -6.51 -16.57
CA ILE A 255 49.80 -7.02 -15.30
C ILE A 255 49.03 -5.91 -14.59
N GLY A 256 47.72 -6.10 -14.41
CA GLY A 256 46.86 -5.15 -13.70
C GLY A 256 46.97 -5.28 -12.19
N LEU A 257 47.22 -4.17 -11.49
CA LEU A 257 47.27 -4.08 -10.02
C LEU A 257 46.12 -3.27 -9.41
N SER A 258 45.25 -2.70 -10.24
CA SER A 258 44.12 -1.90 -9.76
C SER A 258 43.18 -2.73 -8.85
N GLY A 259 42.98 -2.28 -7.61
CA GLY A 259 42.12 -2.96 -6.64
C GLY A 259 42.70 -4.26 -6.07
N ILE A 260 43.99 -4.54 -6.32
CA ILE A 260 44.68 -5.71 -5.77
C ILE A 260 45.41 -5.33 -4.47
N THR A 261 45.28 -6.17 -3.46
CA THR A 261 46.08 -6.13 -2.22
C THR A 261 46.96 -7.37 -2.11
N ASP A 262 48.01 -7.31 -1.28
CA ASP A 262 48.93 -8.45 -1.04
C ASP A 262 49.49 -9.08 -2.33
N ALA A 263 49.82 -8.26 -3.33
CA ALA A 263 50.34 -8.75 -4.61
C ALA A 263 51.77 -9.29 -4.44
N THR A 264 52.02 -10.48 -4.98
CA THR A 264 53.33 -11.17 -4.91
C THR A 264 53.72 -11.77 -6.25
N PHE A 265 55.03 -11.92 -6.46
CA PHE A 265 55.63 -12.46 -7.66
C PHE A 265 56.68 -13.53 -7.31
N SER A 266 56.69 -14.64 -8.04
CA SER A 266 57.71 -15.68 -7.95
C SER A 266 57.99 -16.32 -9.32
N PHE A 267 59.13 -16.99 -9.43
CA PHE A 267 59.55 -17.74 -10.62
C PHE A 267 60.62 -18.77 -10.26
N TYR A 268 60.94 -19.66 -11.19
CA TYR A 268 62.04 -20.62 -11.08
C TYR A 268 63.09 -20.33 -12.15
N THR A 269 64.38 -20.51 -11.81
CA THR A 269 65.46 -20.49 -12.80
C THR A 269 66.37 -21.70 -12.67
N ALA A 270 66.99 -22.10 -13.77
CA ALA A 270 68.11 -23.03 -13.82
C ALA A 270 69.21 -22.43 -14.71
N MET A 271 70.49 -22.64 -14.35
CA MET A 271 71.60 -22.14 -15.17
C MET A 271 72.83 -23.04 -15.15
N ASN A 272 73.64 -22.91 -16.20
CA ASN A 272 75.02 -23.38 -16.21
C ASN A 272 75.96 -22.42 -16.96
N TYR A 273 77.27 -22.67 -16.85
CA TYR A 273 78.37 -21.90 -17.43
C TYR A 273 78.72 -20.59 -16.70
N THR A 274 79.75 -19.90 -17.20
CA THR A 274 80.26 -18.64 -16.63
C THR A 274 79.76 -17.44 -17.43
N GLY A 275 79.46 -16.34 -16.75
CA GLY A 275 78.94 -15.13 -17.37
C GLY A 275 78.12 -14.30 -16.38
N LEU A 276 77.48 -13.25 -16.89
CA LEU A 276 76.64 -12.34 -16.13
C LEU A 276 75.33 -13.03 -15.68
N ASP A 277 74.83 -12.61 -14.52
CA ASP A 277 73.56 -13.10 -13.98
C ASP A 277 72.36 -12.50 -14.70
N LEU A 278 71.24 -13.23 -14.67
CA LEU A 278 69.95 -12.74 -15.15
C LEU A 278 69.46 -11.61 -14.23
N VAL A 279 68.97 -10.51 -14.80
CA VAL A 279 68.45 -9.38 -14.03
C VAL A 279 66.94 -9.29 -14.19
N VAL A 280 66.21 -9.17 -13.09
CA VAL A 280 64.74 -9.09 -13.11
C VAL A 280 64.29 -7.68 -12.75
N LYS A 281 63.48 -7.08 -13.62
CA LYS A 281 63.04 -5.68 -13.50
C LYS A 281 61.53 -5.56 -13.67
N TYR A 282 60.96 -4.44 -13.23
CA TYR A 282 59.62 -4.02 -13.64
C TYR A 282 59.60 -2.61 -14.23
N SER A 283 58.57 -2.33 -15.01
CA SER A 283 58.27 -1.01 -15.56
C SER A 283 56.78 -0.71 -15.43
N SER A 284 56.45 0.52 -15.08
CA SER A 284 55.08 1.06 -15.08
C SER A 284 54.78 1.94 -16.30
N ASN A 285 55.76 2.18 -17.17
CA ASN A 285 55.63 3.03 -18.35
C ASN A 285 56.04 2.35 -19.67
N TYR A 286 56.37 1.06 -19.64
CA TYR A 286 56.56 0.28 -20.86
C TYR A 286 55.24 0.19 -21.65
N SER A 287 55.34 0.34 -22.98
CA SER A 287 54.15 0.40 -23.84
C SER A 287 53.49 -0.96 -24.09
N GLY A 288 54.12 -2.05 -23.63
CA GLY A 288 53.73 -3.43 -23.91
C GLY A 288 54.29 -3.99 -25.22
N SER A 289 55.00 -3.19 -26.01
CA SER A 289 55.67 -3.63 -27.23
C SER A 289 56.91 -2.78 -27.56
N GLY A 290 57.74 -3.26 -28.49
CA GLY A 290 58.90 -2.52 -29.00
C GLY A 290 60.10 -2.48 -28.07
N ASP A 291 61.05 -1.59 -28.37
CA ASP A 291 62.34 -1.46 -27.69
C ASP A 291 62.17 -1.08 -26.20
N PRO A 292 62.64 -1.92 -25.25
CA PRO A 292 62.52 -1.65 -23.82
C PRO A 292 63.38 -0.48 -23.32
N THR A 293 64.42 -0.07 -24.06
CA THR A 293 65.36 0.97 -23.63
C THR A 293 64.74 2.37 -23.58
N GLY A 294 63.59 2.57 -24.25
CA GLY A 294 62.81 3.81 -24.20
C GLY A 294 61.96 3.98 -22.94
N SER A 295 61.89 2.97 -22.07
CA SER A 295 61.07 2.96 -20.84
C SER A 295 61.93 2.96 -19.58
N THR A 296 61.32 3.26 -18.44
CA THR A 296 62.01 3.24 -17.14
C THR A 296 61.83 1.87 -16.49
N TRP A 297 62.94 1.26 -16.08
CA TRP A 297 62.97 -0.05 -15.45
C TRP A 297 63.58 0.02 -14.06
N THR A 298 62.88 -0.55 -13.08
CA THR A 298 63.34 -0.69 -11.70
C THR A 298 63.67 -2.15 -11.43
N GLU A 299 64.88 -2.42 -10.95
CA GLU A 299 65.33 -3.76 -10.62
C GLU A 299 64.67 -4.27 -9.32
N PHE A 300 64.25 -5.54 -9.33
CA PHE A 300 63.82 -6.21 -8.11
C PHE A 300 65.04 -6.57 -7.25
N SER A 301 64.83 -6.76 -5.95
CA SER A 301 65.88 -7.18 -5.03
C SER A 301 65.38 -8.29 -4.12
N GLY A 302 66.28 -9.07 -3.54
CA GLY A 302 65.93 -10.09 -2.54
C GLY A 302 65.38 -11.40 -3.11
N TYR A 303 65.50 -11.62 -4.43
CA TYR A 303 65.18 -12.90 -5.06
C TYR A 303 66.42 -13.79 -5.22
N ALA A 304 66.21 -15.10 -5.26
CA ALA A 304 67.24 -16.09 -5.55
C ALA A 304 67.28 -16.46 -7.05
N LEU A 305 68.45 -16.88 -7.51
CA LEU A 305 68.66 -17.46 -8.84
C LEU A 305 69.42 -18.78 -8.70
N SER A 306 69.30 -19.65 -9.71
CA SER A 306 70.14 -20.85 -9.80
C SER A 306 71.62 -20.48 -9.79
N ALA A 307 72.43 -21.25 -9.05
CA ALA A 307 73.86 -20.97 -8.89
C ALA A 307 74.73 -21.69 -9.93
N SER A 308 74.39 -22.93 -10.30
CA SER A 308 75.08 -23.72 -11.33
C SER A 308 74.38 -25.08 -11.54
N ALA A 309 74.95 -25.92 -12.42
CA ALA A 309 74.61 -27.34 -12.56
C ALA A 309 73.15 -27.63 -12.97
N TRP A 310 72.46 -26.65 -13.57
CA TRP A 310 71.06 -26.76 -13.97
C TRP A 310 70.11 -27.06 -12.80
N GLU A 311 70.50 -26.68 -11.57
CA GLU A 311 69.64 -26.86 -10.40
C GLU A 311 68.53 -25.81 -10.41
N TRP A 312 67.28 -26.27 -10.58
CA TRP A 312 66.10 -25.42 -10.50
C TRP A 312 65.99 -24.79 -9.11
N THR A 313 65.98 -23.46 -9.08
CA THR A 313 65.92 -22.66 -7.84
C THR A 313 64.74 -21.71 -7.92
N GLU A 314 63.87 -21.77 -6.91
CA GLU A 314 62.77 -20.82 -6.73
C GLU A 314 63.31 -19.44 -6.32
N SER A 315 62.73 -18.38 -6.85
CA SER A 315 63.10 -16.99 -6.54
C SER A 315 62.84 -16.59 -5.08
N GLY A 316 61.96 -17.32 -4.38
CA GLY A 316 61.27 -16.82 -3.20
C GLY A 316 60.15 -15.84 -3.57
N THR A 317 59.46 -15.31 -2.56
CA THR A 317 58.34 -14.37 -2.74
C THR A 317 58.83 -12.93 -2.85
N ILE A 318 58.58 -12.29 -3.99
CA ILE A 318 58.84 -10.87 -4.23
C ILE A 318 57.54 -10.10 -3.95
N ASP A 319 57.60 -9.13 -3.03
CA ASP A 319 56.46 -8.28 -2.67
C ASP A 319 56.27 -7.15 -3.69
N LEU A 320 55.08 -7.07 -4.28
CA LEU A 320 54.69 -6.04 -5.23
C LEU A 320 53.80 -4.96 -4.60
N SER A 321 53.40 -5.11 -3.33
CA SER A 321 52.43 -4.23 -2.67
C SER A 321 52.88 -2.78 -2.52
N SER A 322 54.19 -2.52 -2.62
CA SER A 322 54.75 -1.16 -2.60
C SER A 322 54.65 -0.41 -3.94
N ILE A 323 54.24 -1.08 -5.02
CA ILE A 323 54.13 -0.48 -6.35
C ILE A 323 52.75 0.19 -6.49
N SER A 324 52.74 1.50 -6.66
CA SER A 324 51.51 2.30 -6.75
C SER A 324 50.90 2.39 -8.16
N ALA A 325 51.57 1.83 -9.18
CA ALA A 325 51.07 1.84 -10.55
C ALA A 325 49.89 0.87 -10.73
N SER A 326 48.87 1.27 -11.49
CA SER A 326 47.70 0.42 -11.79
C SER A 326 48.02 -0.72 -12.76
N THR A 327 49.12 -0.63 -13.50
CA THR A 327 49.59 -1.64 -14.44
C THR A 327 51.11 -1.66 -14.46
N ILE A 328 51.70 -2.84 -14.49
CA ILE A 328 53.15 -3.05 -14.61
C ILE A 328 53.47 -4.11 -15.65
N TYR A 329 54.74 -4.14 -16.04
CA TYR A 329 55.37 -5.19 -16.84
C TYR A 329 56.62 -5.66 -16.11
N ILE A 330 56.80 -6.97 -15.97
CA ILE A 330 58.01 -7.60 -15.43
C ILE A 330 58.88 -8.11 -16.58
N ALA A 331 60.19 -7.95 -16.48
CA ALA A 331 61.16 -8.36 -17.49
C ALA A 331 62.31 -9.17 -16.90
N PHE A 332 62.70 -10.23 -17.61
CA PHE A 332 63.93 -10.97 -17.41
C PHE A 332 64.96 -10.53 -18.46
N VAL A 333 66.04 -9.91 -18.00
CA VAL A 333 67.05 -9.29 -18.86
C VAL A 333 68.29 -10.15 -18.86
N PHE A 334 68.53 -10.80 -19.99
CA PHE A 334 69.71 -11.61 -20.25
C PHE A 334 70.81 -10.76 -20.88
N THR A 335 72.03 -10.86 -20.34
CA THR A 335 73.21 -10.26 -20.96
C THR A 335 74.37 -11.24 -21.00
N SER A 336 75.15 -11.20 -22.06
CA SER A 336 76.42 -11.93 -22.18
C SER A 336 77.46 -11.09 -22.90
N THR A 337 78.72 -11.52 -22.79
CA THR A 337 79.82 -10.94 -23.55
C THR A 337 80.65 -12.03 -24.21
N VAL A 338 81.59 -11.63 -25.06
CA VAL A 338 82.61 -12.54 -25.61
C VAL A 338 83.44 -13.28 -24.53
N GLU A 339 83.46 -12.79 -23.29
CA GLU A 339 84.18 -13.43 -22.18
C GLU A 339 83.39 -14.59 -21.54
N GLY A 340 82.06 -14.61 -21.69
CA GLY A 340 81.22 -15.62 -21.07
C GLY A 340 79.73 -15.39 -21.27
N SER A 341 79.01 -16.50 -21.42
CA SER A 341 77.55 -16.55 -21.49
C SER A 341 77.06 -17.67 -20.60
N LYS A 342 76.35 -17.33 -19.52
CA LYS A 342 75.48 -18.30 -18.86
C LYS A 342 74.37 -18.70 -19.83
N THR A 343 73.90 -19.93 -19.71
CA THR A 343 72.60 -20.30 -20.29
C THR A 343 71.61 -20.28 -19.15
N TRP A 344 70.50 -19.58 -19.36
CA TRP A 344 69.42 -19.46 -18.38
C TRP A 344 68.16 -20.15 -18.90
N GLU A 345 67.52 -20.89 -18.00
CA GLU A 345 66.19 -21.48 -18.16
C GLU A 345 65.27 -20.84 -17.10
N LEU A 346 64.05 -20.50 -17.49
CA LEU A 346 63.04 -19.79 -16.70
C LEU A 346 61.73 -20.56 -16.77
N ASP A 347 61.10 -20.76 -15.61
CA ASP A 347 59.87 -21.53 -15.50
C ASP A 347 58.98 -21.03 -14.35
N ASN A 348 57.71 -21.47 -14.32
CA ASN A 348 56.74 -21.28 -13.25
C ASN A 348 56.65 -19.82 -12.77
N VAL A 349 56.54 -18.89 -13.71
CA VAL A 349 56.40 -17.45 -13.43
C VAL A 349 54.98 -17.21 -12.94
N LEU A 350 54.84 -16.71 -11.71
CA LEU A 350 53.54 -16.53 -11.06
C LEU A 350 53.45 -15.16 -10.39
N VAL A 351 52.39 -14.42 -10.71
CA VAL A 351 51.97 -13.21 -9.99
C VAL A 351 50.58 -13.44 -9.43
N THR A 352 50.43 -13.31 -8.12
CA THR A 352 49.14 -13.43 -7.42
C THR A 352 48.87 -12.20 -6.56
N GLY A 353 47.65 -12.07 -6.09
CA GLY A 353 47.29 -11.12 -5.05
C GLY A 353 45.93 -11.46 -4.46
N LYS A 354 45.31 -10.49 -3.81
CA LYS A 354 43.95 -10.58 -3.30
C LYS A 354 43.09 -9.51 -3.95
N THR A 355 41.90 -9.93 -4.38
CA THR A 355 40.82 -9.00 -4.71
C THR A 355 39.83 -9.00 -3.57
N THR A 356 39.10 -7.91 -3.43
CA THR A 356 37.81 -7.94 -2.75
C THR A 356 36.82 -8.62 -3.69
N ALA A 357 36.83 -9.95 -3.74
CA ALA A 357 35.81 -10.65 -4.50
C ALA A 357 34.49 -10.56 -3.75
N ARG A 358 33.55 -9.82 -4.32
CA ARG A 358 32.13 -9.98 -4.01
C ARG A 358 31.74 -11.35 -4.55
N LYS A 359 31.52 -12.31 -3.64
CA LYS A 359 30.86 -13.56 -4.02
C LYS A 359 29.37 -13.32 -3.81
N SER A 360 28.61 -13.35 -4.89
CA SER A 360 27.14 -13.43 -4.86
C SER A 360 26.71 -14.43 -3.79
N ALA A 361 25.72 -14.04 -3.01
CA ALA A 361 24.95 -14.96 -2.20
C ALA A 361 24.57 -16.17 -3.08
N THR A 362 24.88 -17.37 -2.61
CA THR A 362 24.40 -18.60 -3.24
C THR A 362 22.87 -18.61 -3.18
N ASP A 363 22.20 -19.03 -4.27
CA ASP A 363 20.75 -19.28 -4.43
C ASP A 363 20.04 -19.45 -3.06
N GLU A 364 19.34 -18.48 -2.46
CA GLU A 364 18.52 -17.35 -2.92
C GLU A 364 19.21 -15.99 -2.68
N GLU A 365 19.45 -15.21 -3.73
CA GLU A 365 20.21 -13.95 -3.64
C GLU A 365 19.52 -12.89 -2.76
N TYR A 366 18.19 -12.86 -2.79
CA TYR A 366 17.26 -12.05 -1.99
C TYR A 366 15.82 -12.44 -2.35
N LEU A 367 14.84 -12.02 -1.55
CA LEU A 367 13.43 -12.01 -1.92
C LEU A 367 12.96 -10.56 -2.14
N THR A 368 11.95 -10.38 -2.98
CA THR A 368 11.26 -9.09 -3.14
C THR A 368 10.11 -9.01 -2.15
N TYR A 369 10.04 -7.93 -1.40
CA TYR A 369 9.05 -7.65 -0.37
C TYR A 369 8.20 -6.46 -0.74
N ASN A 370 6.95 -6.49 -0.30
CA ASN A 370 6.02 -5.38 -0.27
C ASN A 370 5.78 -4.99 1.19
N SER A 371 5.90 -3.71 1.53
CA SER A 371 5.56 -3.23 2.87
C SER A 371 4.92 -1.85 2.81
N PHE A 372 3.90 -1.63 3.64
CA PHE A 372 3.29 -0.31 3.77
C PHE A 372 4.12 0.57 4.70
N TYR A 373 4.22 1.84 4.35
CA TYR A 373 4.74 2.90 5.18
C TYR A 373 3.69 4.00 5.30
N GLN A 374 3.61 4.63 6.48
CA GLN A 374 2.74 5.78 6.73
C GLN A 374 3.58 7.00 7.10
N TYR A 375 3.25 8.16 6.54
CA TYR A 375 3.85 9.42 6.93
C TYR A 375 3.09 10.05 8.10
N ASN A 376 3.78 10.26 9.23
CA ASN A 376 3.14 10.80 10.44
C ASN A 376 3.16 12.34 10.53
N GLY A 377 3.45 13.03 9.42
CA GLY A 377 3.69 14.47 9.37
C GLY A 377 5.14 14.90 9.57
N THR A 378 6.03 13.97 9.95
CA THR A 378 7.48 14.25 10.10
C THR A 378 8.38 13.20 9.45
N LYS A 379 7.99 11.93 9.48
CA LYS A 379 8.76 10.82 8.91
C LYS A 379 7.84 9.69 8.47
N TRP A 380 8.33 8.91 7.52
CA TRP A 380 7.74 7.61 7.17
C TRP A 380 8.04 6.58 8.27
N SER A 381 7.13 5.64 8.49
CA SER A 381 7.32 4.51 9.42
C SER A 381 6.58 3.28 8.91
N PRO A 382 7.10 2.06 9.11
CA PRO A 382 6.46 0.84 8.61
C PRO A 382 5.11 0.62 9.30
N VAL A 383 4.14 0.13 8.53
CA VAL A 383 2.80 -0.21 9.00
C VAL A 383 2.72 -1.74 9.14
N THR A 384 2.58 -2.22 10.37
CA THR A 384 2.54 -3.66 10.68
C THR A 384 1.12 -4.17 10.95
N SER A 385 0.11 -3.30 10.92
CA SER A 385 -1.30 -3.67 11.15
C SER A 385 -1.96 -4.32 9.92
N ILE A 386 -1.32 -4.27 8.76
CA ILE A 386 -1.77 -4.91 7.52
C ILE A 386 -0.63 -5.77 6.96
N ILE A 387 -0.98 -6.92 6.38
CA ILE A 387 -0.05 -7.74 5.60
C ILE A 387 -0.20 -7.36 4.13
N ALA A 388 0.90 -7.01 3.46
CA ALA A 388 0.94 -6.93 2.01
C ALA A 388 1.51 -8.25 1.46
N ILE A 389 0.76 -8.97 0.62
CA ILE A 389 1.27 -10.23 0.06
C ILE A 389 2.48 -9.93 -0.83
N ASN A 390 3.57 -10.63 -0.55
CA ASN A 390 4.84 -10.51 -1.24
C ASN A 390 4.82 -11.31 -2.56
N PRO A 391 5.58 -10.90 -3.59
CA PRO A 391 5.69 -11.64 -4.85
C PRO A 391 5.96 -13.14 -4.67
N PHE A 392 6.94 -13.51 -3.83
CA PHE A 392 7.29 -14.91 -3.59
C PHE A 392 6.18 -15.71 -2.91
N GLU A 393 5.31 -15.06 -2.13
CA GLU A 393 4.19 -15.73 -1.47
C GLU A 393 3.09 -16.12 -2.48
N TYR A 394 2.92 -15.37 -3.58
CA TYR A 394 2.02 -15.79 -4.66
C TYR A 394 2.53 -17.07 -5.34
N ASP A 395 3.85 -17.19 -5.53
CA ASP A 395 4.49 -18.38 -6.09
C ASP A 395 4.28 -19.60 -5.17
N GLU A 396 4.41 -19.41 -3.86
CA GLU A 396 4.12 -20.44 -2.85
C GLU A 396 2.65 -20.89 -2.87
N MET A 397 1.72 -19.98 -3.19
CA MET A 397 0.29 -20.27 -3.35
C MET A 397 -0.05 -21.00 -4.67
N GLY A 398 0.89 -21.13 -5.61
CA GLY A 398 0.72 -21.86 -6.86
C GLY A 398 0.19 -20.98 -7.99
N SER A 399 -1.04 -21.24 -8.48
CA SER A 399 -1.59 -20.55 -9.67
C SER A 399 -1.50 -19.01 -9.63
N PRO A 400 -1.74 -18.33 -8.48
CA PRO A 400 -1.59 -16.87 -8.37
C PRO A 400 -0.18 -16.34 -8.70
N GLY A 401 0.87 -17.15 -8.48
CA GLY A 401 2.28 -16.78 -8.70
C GLY A 401 2.62 -16.40 -10.13
N LYS A 402 1.90 -16.97 -11.11
CA LYS A 402 2.17 -16.69 -12.54
C LYS A 402 2.21 -15.20 -12.88
N TYR A 403 1.40 -14.39 -12.19
CA TYR A 403 1.29 -12.95 -12.42
C TYR A 403 1.35 -12.13 -11.13
N ASN A 404 1.70 -12.75 -9.99
CA ASN A 404 1.69 -12.13 -8.66
C ASN A 404 0.38 -11.40 -8.35
N ASN A 405 -0.76 -12.04 -8.70
CA ASN A 405 -2.10 -11.51 -8.43
C ASN A 405 -3.15 -12.63 -8.33
N PHE A 406 -4.24 -12.31 -7.66
CA PHE A 406 -5.50 -13.06 -7.71
C PHE A 406 -6.36 -12.60 -8.88
N SER A 407 -7.37 -13.39 -9.22
CA SER A 407 -8.29 -13.10 -10.32
C SER A 407 -9.67 -13.71 -10.08
N SER A 408 -10.59 -13.55 -11.03
CA SER A 408 -11.89 -14.23 -11.00
C SER A 408 -11.78 -15.76 -11.00
N THR A 409 -10.66 -16.33 -11.47
CA THR A 409 -10.38 -17.78 -11.46
C THR A 409 -9.53 -18.19 -10.27
N ASP A 410 -8.52 -17.41 -9.95
CA ASP A 410 -7.63 -17.62 -8.80
C ASP A 410 -8.11 -16.73 -7.65
N LYS A 411 -9.20 -17.16 -7.03
CA LYS A 411 -9.99 -16.34 -6.11
C LYS A 411 -9.33 -16.21 -4.73
N PRO A 412 -9.18 -15.01 -4.16
CA PRO A 412 -8.49 -14.79 -2.89
C PRO A 412 -9.10 -15.59 -1.72
N GLU A 413 -10.41 -15.83 -1.72
CA GLU A 413 -11.10 -16.64 -0.71
C GLU A 413 -10.59 -18.10 -0.63
N ASN A 414 -9.95 -18.60 -1.69
CA ASN A 414 -9.41 -19.96 -1.74
C ASN A 414 -7.96 -20.05 -1.21
N TYR A 415 -7.26 -18.93 -1.05
CA TYR A 415 -5.82 -18.92 -0.74
C TYR A 415 -5.50 -18.17 0.56
N ILE A 416 -6.05 -16.97 0.75
CA ILE A 416 -5.65 -16.08 1.85
C ILE A 416 -5.94 -16.68 3.24
N PRO A 417 -7.10 -17.33 3.50
CA PRO A 417 -7.32 -18.02 4.78
C PRO A 417 -6.23 -19.03 5.16
N TYR A 418 -5.74 -19.79 4.17
CA TYR A 418 -4.68 -20.77 4.39
C TYR A 418 -3.32 -20.09 4.56
N PHE A 419 -3.02 -19.08 3.74
CA PHE A 419 -1.84 -18.24 3.89
C PHE A 419 -1.73 -17.63 5.30
N LEU A 420 -2.82 -17.06 5.83
CA LEU A 420 -2.86 -16.51 7.19
C LEU A 420 -2.65 -17.57 8.27
N THR A 421 -3.11 -18.80 8.05
CA THR A 421 -2.88 -19.92 8.98
C THR A 421 -1.41 -20.33 9.06
N ILE A 422 -0.65 -20.16 7.97
CA ILE A 422 0.79 -20.44 7.92
C ILE A 422 1.60 -19.27 8.49
N ASN A 423 1.18 -18.03 8.22
CA ASN A 423 1.99 -16.83 8.47
C ASN A 423 1.68 -16.13 9.80
N ILE A 424 0.59 -16.50 10.49
CA ILE A 424 0.25 -15.95 11.80
C ILE A 424 0.33 -17.05 12.85
N ASP A 425 1.26 -16.88 13.79
CA ASP A 425 1.43 -17.77 14.92
C ASP A 425 0.37 -17.54 15.99
N TYR A 426 -0.34 -18.61 16.37
CA TYR A 426 -1.31 -18.65 17.48
C TYR A 426 -2.45 -17.61 17.42
N PRO A 427 -3.21 -17.50 16.31
CA PRO A 427 -4.35 -16.60 16.24
C PRO A 427 -5.43 -16.97 17.28
N GLN A 428 -6.07 -15.96 17.86
CA GLN A 428 -7.14 -16.07 18.84
C GLN A 428 -8.51 -15.81 18.20
N GLU A 429 -9.57 -16.40 18.76
CA GLU A 429 -10.95 -16.15 18.29
C GLU A 429 -11.29 -14.66 18.35
N GLY A 430 -11.73 -14.11 17.21
CA GLY A 430 -12.05 -12.70 17.05
C GLY A 430 -10.89 -11.84 16.57
N ASP A 431 -9.68 -12.38 16.39
CA ASP A 431 -8.56 -11.64 15.80
C ASP A 431 -8.90 -11.22 14.37
N ILE A 432 -8.61 -9.97 14.03
CA ILE A 432 -8.83 -9.39 12.71
C ILE A 432 -7.47 -9.08 12.08
N GLN A 433 -7.26 -9.55 10.85
CA GLN A 433 -6.07 -9.26 10.06
C GLN A 433 -6.47 -8.67 8.69
N PRO A 434 -6.19 -7.38 8.45
CA PRO A 434 -6.19 -6.80 7.12
C PRO A 434 -5.09 -7.42 6.24
N VAL A 435 -5.43 -7.72 4.99
CA VAL A 435 -4.51 -8.23 3.97
C VAL A 435 -4.69 -7.45 2.67
N ALA A 436 -3.61 -6.87 2.16
CA ALA A 436 -3.54 -6.26 0.85
C ALA A 436 -2.90 -7.21 -0.17
N TYR A 437 -3.43 -7.22 -1.38
CA TYR A 437 -3.02 -8.07 -2.48
C TYR A 437 -3.34 -7.45 -3.83
N ASN A 438 -2.71 -7.95 -4.89
CA ASN A 438 -3.01 -7.56 -6.25
C ASN A 438 -4.19 -8.40 -6.78
N TYR A 439 -5.17 -7.76 -7.42
CA TYR A 439 -6.31 -8.41 -8.04
C TYR A 439 -6.47 -7.98 -9.51
N TYR A 440 -6.45 -8.93 -10.44
CA TYR A 440 -6.72 -8.70 -11.85
C TYR A 440 -8.22 -8.82 -12.14
N ASN A 441 -8.84 -7.71 -12.50
CA ASN A 441 -10.29 -7.64 -12.78
C ASN A 441 -10.67 -7.98 -14.23
N GLY A 442 -9.71 -8.42 -15.06
CA GLY A 442 -9.91 -8.64 -16.49
C GLY A 442 -9.43 -7.48 -17.39
N GLU A 443 -9.17 -6.31 -16.81
CA GLU A 443 -8.65 -5.14 -17.53
C GLU A 443 -7.32 -4.65 -16.93
N ALA A 444 -7.26 -4.51 -15.61
CA ALA A 444 -6.10 -4.00 -14.88
C ALA A 444 -5.86 -4.80 -13.59
N THR A 445 -4.61 -4.74 -13.10
CA THR A 445 -4.24 -5.27 -11.79
C THR A 445 -4.36 -4.15 -10.76
N LEU A 446 -5.32 -4.28 -9.87
CA LEU A 446 -5.64 -3.32 -8.81
C LEU A 446 -4.99 -3.75 -7.50
N LEU A 447 -4.62 -2.79 -6.65
CA LEU A 447 -4.32 -3.07 -5.26
C LEU A 447 -5.66 -3.18 -4.52
N THR A 448 -5.86 -4.30 -3.84
CA THR A 448 -7.07 -4.61 -3.08
C THR A 448 -6.68 -4.93 -1.66
N ALA A 449 -7.45 -4.52 -0.67
CA ALA A 449 -7.25 -4.85 0.73
C ALA A 449 -8.57 -5.33 1.34
N ASN A 450 -8.55 -6.39 2.14
CA ASN A 450 -9.73 -6.91 2.82
C ASN A 450 -9.37 -7.39 4.22
N GLU A 451 -10.33 -7.36 5.14
CA GLU A 451 -10.17 -7.93 6.47
C GLU A 451 -10.47 -9.43 6.46
N TYR A 452 -9.77 -10.15 7.33
CA TYR A 452 -10.03 -11.55 7.66
C TYR A 452 -10.21 -11.66 9.16
N ILE A 453 -11.13 -12.49 9.61
CA ILE A 453 -11.40 -12.75 11.03
C ILE A 453 -11.10 -14.21 11.35
N PHE A 454 -10.40 -14.47 12.45
CA PHE A 454 -10.18 -15.81 12.94
C PHE A 454 -11.38 -16.24 13.79
N THR A 455 -12.18 -17.17 13.28
CA THR A 455 -13.27 -17.74 14.06
C THR A 455 -13.55 -19.20 13.75
N SER A 456 -14.06 -19.92 14.74
CA SER A 456 -14.26 -21.37 14.67
C SER A 456 -12.98 -22.11 14.25
N GLY A 457 -11.83 -21.64 14.74
CA GLY A 457 -10.51 -22.20 14.48
C GLY A 457 -9.97 -22.00 13.06
N ASN A 458 -10.56 -21.13 12.24
CA ASN A 458 -10.07 -20.83 10.89
C ASN A 458 -10.16 -19.33 10.57
N TRP A 459 -9.25 -18.83 9.74
CA TRP A 459 -9.43 -17.51 9.12
C TRP A 459 -10.55 -17.56 8.09
N GLN A 460 -11.37 -16.53 8.03
CA GLN A 460 -12.38 -16.34 6.98
C GLN A 460 -12.47 -14.86 6.61
N PRO A 461 -12.92 -14.52 5.39
CA PRO A 461 -13.16 -13.13 5.02
C PRO A 461 -14.07 -12.45 6.07
N ASN A 462 -13.59 -11.35 6.64
CA ASN A 462 -14.40 -10.47 7.48
C ASN A 462 -14.99 -9.42 6.54
N GLY A 463 -16.04 -9.81 5.83
CA GLY A 463 -16.71 -8.91 4.89
C GLY A 463 -17.09 -7.61 5.60
N PRO A 464 -16.90 -6.44 4.99
CA PRO A 464 -17.18 -5.15 5.59
C PRO A 464 -18.70 -4.90 5.63
N ILE A 465 -19.42 -5.72 6.38
CA ILE A 465 -20.88 -5.72 6.42
C ILE A 465 -21.33 -4.93 7.65
N VAL A 466 -21.96 -3.79 7.40
CA VAL A 466 -22.55 -2.93 8.42
C VAL A 466 -24.06 -3.15 8.44
N GLU A 467 -24.61 -3.48 9.61
CA GLU A 467 -26.05 -3.55 9.81
C GLU A 467 -26.62 -2.13 9.91
N LYS A 468 -27.61 -1.82 9.07
CA LYS A 468 -28.36 -0.56 9.03
C LYS A 468 -29.85 -0.85 9.18
N SER A 469 -30.61 0.19 9.54
CA SER A 469 -32.07 0.13 9.53
C SER A 469 -32.62 1.28 8.70
N GLY A 470 -33.65 1.00 7.90
CA GLY A 470 -34.35 1.98 7.07
C GLY A 470 -35.85 1.93 7.33
N GLN A 471 -36.48 3.11 7.45
CA GLN A 471 -37.93 3.19 7.59
C GLN A 471 -38.59 3.12 6.21
N PHE A 472 -39.69 2.38 6.10
CA PHE A 472 -40.55 2.32 4.92
C PHE A 472 -41.97 2.64 5.35
N VAL A 473 -42.72 3.36 4.51
CA VAL A 473 -44.12 3.70 4.75
C VAL A 473 -44.98 3.18 3.61
N TYR A 474 -46.11 2.60 3.94
CA TYR A 474 -47.09 2.15 2.96
C TYR A 474 -47.96 3.34 2.55
N THR A 475 -47.75 3.82 1.33
CA THR A 475 -48.54 4.91 0.71
C THR A 475 -49.68 4.34 -0.13
N VAL A 476 -50.46 5.21 -0.77
CA VAL A 476 -51.47 4.80 -1.75
C VAL A 476 -50.87 4.05 -2.95
N ASN A 477 -49.56 4.21 -3.19
CA ASN A 477 -48.85 3.62 -4.33
C ASN A 477 -48.01 2.37 -3.96
N GLY A 478 -48.00 1.96 -2.69
CA GLY A 478 -47.17 0.84 -2.22
C GLY A 478 -46.20 1.23 -1.10
N TRP A 479 -45.28 0.32 -0.77
CA TRP A 479 -44.23 0.60 0.20
C TRP A 479 -43.20 1.51 -0.44
N VAL A 480 -42.93 2.64 0.20
CA VAL A 480 -41.84 3.53 -0.22
C VAL A 480 -40.86 3.68 0.93
N PHE A 481 -39.59 3.84 0.61
CA PHE A 481 -38.59 4.20 1.60
C PHE A 481 -38.94 5.58 2.17
N ASP A 482 -38.98 5.70 3.49
CA ASP A 482 -39.13 6.96 4.19
C ASP A 482 -37.73 7.47 4.55
N PRO A 483 -37.20 8.47 3.81
CA PRO A 483 -35.85 8.98 4.06
C PRO A 483 -35.79 9.90 5.28
N THR A 484 -36.88 10.04 6.05
CA THR A 484 -36.92 10.91 7.24
C THR A 484 -35.86 10.52 8.26
N ILE A 485 -34.97 11.45 8.56
CA ILE A 485 -33.91 11.31 9.57
C ILE A 485 -34.43 11.87 10.89
N LYS A 486 -34.54 11.02 11.92
CA LYS A 486 -34.86 11.45 13.29
C LYS A 486 -33.57 11.63 14.08
N PHE A 487 -33.41 12.81 14.67
CA PHE A 487 -32.17 13.26 15.26
C PHE A 487 -32.40 13.89 16.62
N THR A 488 -31.67 13.43 17.64
CA THR A 488 -31.56 14.09 18.95
C THR A 488 -30.09 14.44 19.16
N PRO A 489 -29.70 15.73 19.26
CA PRO A 489 -28.30 16.11 19.38
C PRO A 489 -27.62 15.49 20.61
N SER A 490 -26.51 14.82 20.37
CA SER A 490 -25.58 14.34 21.40
C SER A 490 -24.63 15.45 21.87
N ALA A 491 -23.79 15.18 22.88
CA ALA A 491 -22.80 16.14 23.35
C ALA A 491 -21.87 16.62 22.23
N SER A 492 -21.39 15.70 21.37
CA SER A 492 -20.54 16.05 20.24
C SER A 492 -21.27 16.88 19.19
N ASP A 493 -22.57 16.68 19.01
CA ASP A 493 -23.37 17.46 18.07
C ASP A 493 -23.54 18.90 18.55
N TYR A 494 -23.87 19.11 19.83
CA TYR A 494 -23.86 20.46 20.40
C TYR A 494 -22.48 21.10 20.30
N GLN A 495 -21.40 20.31 20.46
CA GLN A 495 -20.03 20.82 20.33
C GLN A 495 -19.73 21.32 18.91
N LEU A 496 -20.29 20.71 17.85
CA LEU A 496 -20.14 21.23 16.48
C LEU A 496 -20.60 22.69 16.38
N LEU A 497 -21.75 23.01 16.98
CA LEU A 497 -22.29 24.37 16.96
C LEU A 497 -21.49 25.33 17.86
N VAL A 498 -21.00 24.85 19.02
CA VAL A 498 -20.08 25.61 19.89
C VAL A 498 -18.80 25.98 19.14
N ASP A 499 -18.15 25.01 18.51
CA ASP A 499 -16.90 25.19 17.78
C ASP A 499 -17.10 26.10 16.55
N TYR A 500 -18.26 25.99 15.89
CA TYR A 500 -18.65 26.89 14.81
C TYR A 500 -18.74 28.34 15.30
N VAL A 501 -19.40 28.60 16.44
CA VAL A 501 -19.52 29.96 16.99
C VAL A 501 -18.16 30.52 17.40
N TYR A 502 -17.30 29.70 18.00
CA TYR A 502 -15.98 30.15 18.44
C TYR A 502 -15.05 30.46 17.27
N THR A 503 -15.16 29.68 16.18
CA THR A 503 -14.38 29.88 14.96
C THR A 503 -14.91 31.06 14.14
N THR A 504 -16.22 31.17 14.00
CA THR A 504 -16.87 32.13 13.10
C THR A 504 -17.01 33.51 13.72
N PHE A 505 -17.26 33.58 15.02
CA PHE A 505 -17.49 34.84 15.74
C PHE A 505 -16.37 35.14 16.75
N THR A 506 -16.41 34.50 17.92
CA THR A 506 -15.39 34.64 18.97
C THR A 506 -15.61 33.59 20.08
N PRO A 507 -14.54 33.07 20.70
CA PRO A 507 -14.64 32.24 21.91
C PRO A 507 -15.26 32.96 23.12
N ASP A 508 -15.30 34.29 23.13
CA ASP A 508 -15.84 35.09 24.25
C ASP A 508 -17.37 34.94 24.40
N TYR A 509 -18.05 34.39 23.40
CA TYR A 509 -19.49 34.12 23.45
C TYR A 509 -19.86 32.84 24.21
N GLY A 510 -18.89 32.15 24.80
CA GLY A 510 -19.13 31.00 25.66
C GLY A 510 -18.28 31.01 26.92
N SER A 511 -18.47 30.01 27.78
CA SER A 511 -17.75 29.92 29.03
C SER A 511 -16.28 29.51 28.83
N SER A 512 -15.47 29.68 29.88
CA SER A 512 -14.08 29.22 29.89
C SER A 512 -13.90 27.71 29.70
N TYR A 513 -14.98 26.91 29.88
CA TYR A 513 -14.96 25.46 29.71
C TYR A 513 -15.05 25.03 28.23
N LYS A 514 -15.39 25.97 27.32
CA LYS A 514 -15.43 25.75 25.88
C LYS A 514 -16.40 24.66 25.39
N ASN A 515 -17.41 24.35 26.20
CA ASN A 515 -18.44 23.34 25.93
C ASN A 515 -19.86 23.92 25.92
N ASP A 516 -19.95 25.24 25.85
CA ASP A 516 -21.18 26.00 25.68
C ASP A 516 -20.93 27.29 24.89
N GLU A 517 -21.96 27.77 24.21
CA GLU A 517 -21.98 29.06 23.56
C GLU A 517 -23.36 29.71 23.78
N PHE A 518 -23.39 31.04 23.88
CA PHE A 518 -24.59 31.80 24.21
C PHE A 518 -25.11 32.63 23.03
N TYR A 519 -24.49 32.57 21.86
CA TYR A 519 -24.98 33.21 20.64
C TYR A 519 -26.25 32.53 20.14
N TYR A 520 -26.19 31.23 19.85
CA TYR A 520 -27.37 30.38 19.56
C TYR A 520 -27.88 29.67 20.83
N GLY A 521 -27.04 29.54 21.87
CA GLY A 521 -27.39 28.97 23.17
C GLY A 521 -26.98 27.52 23.39
N ALA A 522 -26.29 26.86 22.45
CA ALA A 522 -25.95 25.46 22.54
C ALA A 522 -25.01 25.13 23.71
N SER A 523 -25.31 24.03 24.43
CA SER A 523 -24.43 23.48 25.46
C SER A 523 -24.23 21.98 25.29
N ALA A 524 -22.98 21.58 25.01
CA ALA A 524 -22.55 20.18 24.98
C ALA A 524 -22.53 19.56 26.38
N HIS A 525 -22.39 20.38 27.43
CA HIS A 525 -22.44 19.91 28.81
C HIS A 525 -23.86 19.62 29.28
N TYR A 526 -24.80 20.55 29.05
CA TYR A 526 -26.17 20.45 29.52
C TYR A 526 -27.13 19.78 28.53
N LEU A 527 -26.69 19.56 27.29
CA LEU A 527 -27.45 18.93 26.21
C LEU A 527 -28.76 19.69 25.90
N ASN A 528 -28.66 21.00 25.81
CA ASN A 528 -29.78 21.91 25.57
C ASN A 528 -29.33 23.21 24.89
N PHE A 529 -30.33 24.02 24.52
CA PHE A 529 -30.18 25.42 24.17
C PHE A 529 -30.57 26.31 25.36
N ASP A 530 -29.63 27.14 25.83
CA ASP A 530 -29.82 28.12 26.89
C ASP A 530 -30.36 29.43 26.32
N LEU A 531 -31.64 29.69 26.62
CA LEU A 531 -32.40 30.83 26.09
C LEU A 531 -32.50 31.98 27.09
N ARG A 532 -31.78 31.90 28.22
CA ARG A 532 -31.89 32.88 29.30
C ARG A 532 -31.23 34.19 28.87
N LEU A 533 -31.97 35.29 29.01
CA LEU A 533 -31.47 36.63 28.67
C LEU A 533 -30.30 37.04 29.56
N SER A 534 -30.27 36.56 30.81
CA SER A 534 -29.16 36.79 31.75
C SER A 534 -27.81 36.37 31.18
N ASN A 535 -27.74 35.26 30.44
CA ASN A 535 -26.51 34.81 29.80
C ASN A 535 -26.17 35.66 28.57
N LYS A 536 -27.17 36.08 27.79
CA LYS A 536 -26.94 36.98 26.64
C LYS A 536 -26.27 38.28 27.07
N VAL A 537 -26.72 38.84 28.20
CA VAL A 537 -26.09 40.03 28.81
C VAL A 537 -24.71 39.73 29.38
N THR A 538 -24.55 38.62 30.13
CA THR A 538 -23.28 38.28 30.79
C THR A 538 -22.14 38.10 29.79
N TYR A 539 -22.43 37.48 28.64
CA TYR A 539 -21.44 37.18 27.59
C TYR A 539 -21.43 38.22 26.46
N ASN A 540 -22.11 39.37 26.64
CA ASN A 540 -22.18 40.46 25.67
C ASN A 540 -22.56 39.99 24.25
N ILE A 541 -23.58 39.14 24.17
CA ILE A 541 -24.09 38.62 22.90
C ILE A 541 -24.75 39.78 22.13
N PRO A 542 -24.34 40.05 20.89
CA PRO A 542 -24.79 41.23 20.15
C PRO A 542 -26.24 41.11 19.71
N GLY A 543 -26.93 42.25 19.63
CA GLY A 543 -28.31 42.34 19.13
C GLY A 543 -29.36 42.40 20.24
N PHE A 544 -28.95 42.26 21.51
CA PHE A 544 -29.84 42.35 22.66
C PHE A 544 -29.90 43.76 23.28
N GLU A 545 -29.07 44.70 22.80
CA GLU A 545 -28.99 46.05 23.35
C GLU A 545 -30.26 46.86 23.08
N GLY A 546 -30.91 47.31 24.16
CA GLY A 546 -32.10 48.17 24.07
C GLY A 546 -33.40 47.46 23.73
N LEU A 547 -33.37 46.12 23.57
CA LEU A 547 -34.58 45.32 23.43
C LEU A 547 -35.36 45.25 24.75
N THR A 548 -36.68 45.19 24.63
CA THR A 548 -37.55 44.76 25.73
C THR A 548 -37.35 43.28 26.04
N THR A 549 -37.83 42.81 27.19
CA THR A 549 -37.77 41.38 27.55
C THR A 549 -38.46 40.50 26.50
N GLU A 550 -39.59 40.94 25.97
CA GLU A 550 -40.35 40.20 24.95
C GLU A 550 -39.58 40.12 23.63
N GLU A 551 -39.02 41.25 23.16
CA GLU A 551 -38.19 41.28 21.95
C GLU A 551 -36.90 40.45 22.12
N GLY A 552 -36.30 40.47 23.31
CA GLY A 552 -35.14 39.64 23.62
C GLY A 552 -35.47 38.15 23.57
N ILE A 553 -36.60 37.73 24.16
CA ILE A 553 -37.04 36.32 24.10
C ILE A 553 -37.36 35.91 22.66
N ALA A 554 -37.99 36.77 21.86
CA ALA A 554 -38.24 36.49 20.45
C ALA A 554 -36.93 36.29 19.68
N LEU A 555 -35.94 37.15 19.91
CA LEU A 555 -34.62 37.02 19.29
C LEU A 555 -33.89 35.74 19.71
N THR A 556 -34.00 35.26 20.95
CA THR A 556 -33.37 33.99 21.33
C THR A 556 -33.95 32.81 20.55
N TRP A 557 -35.25 32.83 20.25
CA TRP A 557 -35.89 31.78 19.45
C TRP A 557 -35.49 31.83 17.97
N GLU A 558 -35.40 33.02 17.37
CA GLU A 558 -34.86 33.20 16.01
C GLU A 558 -33.43 32.62 15.92
N ARG A 559 -32.59 32.92 16.92
CA ARG A 559 -31.23 32.37 17.00
C ARG A 559 -31.19 30.86 17.17
N VAL A 560 -32.13 30.26 17.90
CA VAL A 560 -32.20 28.79 17.99
C VAL A 560 -32.48 28.20 16.61
N GLU A 561 -33.43 28.75 15.85
CA GLU A 561 -33.75 28.25 14.52
C GLU A 561 -32.56 28.36 13.54
N GLU A 562 -31.85 29.49 13.56
CA GLU A 562 -30.59 29.69 12.83
C GLU A 562 -29.53 28.66 13.25
N GLY A 563 -29.35 28.48 14.56
CA GLY A 563 -28.38 27.54 15.12
C GLY A 563 -28.68 26.09 14.75
N LEU A 564 -29.96 25.70 14.75
CA LEU A 564 -30.39 24.36 14.33
C LEU A 564 -30.15 24.12 12.83
N THR A 565 -30.39 25.13 12.00
CA THR A 565 -30.09 25.10 10.56
C THR A 565 -28.60 24.87 10.32
N ILE A 566 -27.74 25.59 11.05
CA ILE A 566 -26.28 25.45 10.97
C ILE A 566 -25.84 24.08 11.47
N LEU A 567 -26.37 23.63 12.61
CA LEU A 567 -26.06 22.33 13.18
C LEU A 567 -26.35 21.19 12.20
N LEU A 568 -27.51 21.23 11.53
CA LEU A 568 -27.85 20.26 10.50
C LEU A 568 -26.86 20.29 9.33
N GLY A 569 -26.45 21.48 8.87
CA GLY A 569 -25.43 21.63 7.83
C GLY A 569 -24.06 21.09 8.23
N LEU A 570 -23.63 21.30 9.48
CA LEU A 570 -22.38 20.75 10.01
C LEU A 570 -22.41 19.23 10.16
N LYS A 571 -23.56 18.70 10.59
CA LYS A 571 -23.73 17.27 10.88
C LYS A 571 -23.97 16.44 9.63
N TYR A 572 -24.67 16.99 8.64
CA TYR A 572 -25.06 16.31 7.41
C TYR A 572 -24.56 17.08 6.18
N PRO A 573 -23.22 17.17 5.98
CA PRO A 573 -22.64 17.92 4.86
C PRO A 573 -23.04 17.35 3.49
N GLU A 574 -23.32 16.04 3.43
CA GLU A 574 -23.75 15.32 2.22
C GLU A 574 -25.28 15.13 2.15
N ALA A 575 -26.05 15.99 2.83
CA ALA A 575 -27.50 15.95 2.77
C ALA A 575 -28.01 16.17 1.33
N VAL A 576 -29.09 15.47 0.98
CA VAL A 576 -29.75 15.59 -0.33
C VAL A 576 -31.20 16.07 -0.13
N THR A 577 -31.76 16.73 -1.15
CA THR A 577 -33.14 17.24 -1.09
C THR A 577 -34.17 16.12 -1.18
N GLU A 578 -33.88 15.06 -1.92
CA GLU A 578 -34.79 13.94 -2.17
C GLU A 578 -34.04 12.60 -2.25
N VAL A 579 -34.71 11.52 -1.83
CA VAL A 579 -34.30 10.13 -2.07
C VAL A 579 -35.46 9.43 -2.78
N SER A 580 -35.20 8.84 -3.93
CA SER A 580 -36.22 8.15 -4.75
C SER A 580 -37.47 9.01 -5.06
N GLY A 581 -37.27 10.33 -5.23
CA GLY A 581 -38.33 11.30 -5.52
C GLY A 581 -39.18 11.72 -4.31
N LEU A 582 -38.77 11.38 -3.08
CA LEU A 582 -39.40 11.81 -1.83
C LEU A 582 -38.49 12.79 -1.10
N THR A 583 -39.08 13.89 -0.59
CA THR A 583 -38.36 14.89 0.20
C THR A 583 -37.75 14.28 1.46
N VAL A 584 -36.48 14.59 1.72
CA VAL A 584 -35.78 14.18 2.96
C VAL A 584 -36.09 15.18 4.06
N TYR A 585 -36.74 14.70 5.13
CA TYR A 585 -37.05 15.49 6.31
C TYR A 585 -36.12 15.14 7.48
N TYR A 586 -35.76 16.14 8.27
CA TYR A 586 -34.90 16.03 9.45
C TYR A 586 -35.67 16.45 10.68
N TRP A 587 -36.04 15.48 11.51
CA TRP A 587 -36.80 15.70 12.74
C TRP A 587 -35.81 15.86 13.89
N LEU A 588 -35.59 17.09 14.29
CA LEU A 588 -34.64 17.44 15.32
C LEU A 588 -35.37 17.64 16.65
N THR A 589 -35.17 16.72 17.60
CA THR A 589 -35.69 16.84 18.97
C THR A 589 -34.62 17.45 19.87
N PHE A 590 -34.90 18.62 20.45
CA PHE A 590 -33.95 19.38 21.27
C PHE A 590 -34.56 19.87 22.57
N LYS A 591 -33.70 20.16 23.55
CA LYS A 591 -34.10 20.67 24.86
C LYS A 591 -33.76 22.14 24.99
N THR A 592 -34.55 22.88 25.76
CA THR A 592 -34.29 24.28 26.07
C THR A 592 -34.14 24.48 27.59
N TYR A 593 -33.46 25.56 27.97
CA TYR A 593 -33.53 26.14 29.30
C TYR A 593 -33.92 27.61 29.17
N GLU A 594 -35.17 27.90 29.51
CA GLU A 594 -35.86 29.13 29.16
C GLU A 594 -35.64 30.23 30.23
N ASP A 595 -36.00 31.47 29.90
CA ASP A 595 -35.78 32.64 30.77
C ASP A 595 -36.54 32.53 32.11
N ASP A 596 -37.67 31.82 32.11
CA ASP A 596 -38.44 31.47 33.32
C ASP A 596 -37.88 30.29 34.11
N LEU A 597 -36.70 29.79 33.72
CA LEU A 597 -36.00 28.63 34.27
C LEU A 597 -36.73 27.30 34.02
N SER A 598 -37.72 27.26 33.14
CA SER A 598 -38.33 26.01 32.70
C SER A 598 -37.40 25.26 31.75
N LYS A 599 -37.56 23.93 31.72
CA LYS A 599 -36.88 23.05 30.78
C LYS A 599 -37.93 22.36 29.94
N LYS A 600 -37.88 22.58 28.63
CA LYS A 600 -38.84 21.99 27.69
C LYS A 600 -38.10 21.21 26.61
N THR A 601 -38.83 20.35 25.93
CA THR A 601 -38.35 19.57 24.80
C THR A 601 -39.26 19.88 23.63
N TYR A 602 -38.67 20.16 22.47
CA TYR A 602 -39.38 20.49 21.25
C TYR A 602 -38.84 19.66 20.09
N THR A 603 -39.60 19.61 19.01
CA THR A 603 -39.21 19.02 17.74
C THR A 603 -39.34 20.06 16.64
N GLY A 604 -38.25 20.30 15.91
CA GLY A 604 -38.25 21.05 14.66
C GLY A 604 -38.12 20.11 13.48
N ILE A 605 -38.93 20.29 12.44
CA ILE A 605 -38.77 19.54 11.18
C ILE A 605 -38.16 20.44 10.14
N PHE A 606 -37.04 19.99 9.57
CA PHE A 606 -36.27 20.72 8.57
C PHE A 606 -36.18 19.92 7.26
N LYS A 607 -35.98 20.63 6.15
CA LYS A 607 -35.63 20.04 4.85
C LYS A 607 -34.51 20.82 4.20
N LEU A 608 -33.71 20.16 3.38
CA LEU A 608 -32.69 20.82 2.58
C LEU A 608 -33.34 21.49 1.37
N THR A 609 -32.98 22.75 1.10
CA THR A 609 -33.39 23.47 -0.11
C THR A 609 -32.44 23.18 -1.27
N SER A 610 -32.85 23.51 -2.50
CA SER A 610 -31.98 23.43 -3.68
C SER A 610 -30.73 24.33 -3.59
N GLU A 611 -30.71 25.28 -2.66
CA GLU A 611 -29.57 26.16 -2.39
C GLU A 611 -28.57 25.54 -1.39
N GLY A 612 -28.83 24.31 -0.91
CA GLY A 612 -27.96 23.62 0.06
C GLY A 612 -28.11 24.12 1.49
N VAL A 613 -29.23 24.79 1.81
CA VAL A 613 -29.51 25.33 3.15
C VAL A 613 -30.71 24.62 3.75
N PHE A 614 -30.61 24.24 5.03
CA PHE A 614 -31.73 23.70 5.77
C PHE A 614 -32.75 24.78 6.11
N VAL A 615 -34.04 24.47 5.96
CA VAL A 615 -35.13 25.36 6.37
C VAL A 615 -36.15 24.58 7.16
N ARG A 616 -36.72 25.21 8.19
CA ARG A 616 -37.82 24.65 8.97
C ARG A 616 -39.08 24.57 8.10
N ASP A 617 -39.80 23.47 8.19
CA ASP A 617 -41.05 23.22 7.46
C ASP A 617 -42.23 23.15 8.45
N THR A 618 -42.79 24.31 8.78
CA THR A 618 -43.89 24.43 9.74
C THR A 618 -45.20 23.86 9.21
N GLU A 619 -45.43 23.87 7.90
CA GLU A 619 -46.59 23.23 7.27
C GLU A 619 -46.53 21.71 7.44
N TYR A 620 -45.35 21.12 7.27
CA TYR A 620 -45.15 19.70 7.50
C TYR A 620 -45.23 19.34 8.99
N GLU A 621 -44.74 20.18 9.90
CA GLU A 621 -44.99 20.04 11.34
C GLU A 621 -46.49 19.98 11.67
N ASP A 622 -47.30 20.88 11.10
CA ASP A 622 -48.76 20.90 11.29
C ASP A 622 -49.44 19.65 10.73
N GLN A 623 -48.95 19.17 9.58
CA GLN A 623 -49.39 17.91 9.00
C GLN A 623 -49.08 16.73 9.94
N MET A 624 -47.88 16.66 10.52
CA MET A 624 -47.51 15.58 11.44
C MET A 624 -48.32 15.61 12.74
N VAL A 625 -48.72 16.80 13.21
CA VAL A 625 -49.67 16.93 14.33
C VAL A 625 -51.06 16.43 13.94
N THR A 626 -51.54 16.80 12.75
CA THR A 626 -52.84 16.35 12.22
C THR A 626 -52.89 14.83 12.02
N GLU A 627 -51.77 14.23 11.65
CA GLU A 627 -51.60 12.78 11.50
C GLU A 627 -51.32 12.05 12.82
N GLU A 628 -51.39 12.75 13.97
CA GLU A 628 -51.14 12.22 15.31
C GLU A 628 -49.73 11.62 15.50
N LYS A 629 -48.76 12.02 14.66
CA LYS A 629 -47.34 11.63 14.76
C LYS A 629 -46.55 12.51 15.72
N LEU A 630 -47.01 13.74 15.94
CA LEU A 630 -46.51 14.70 16.95
C LEU A 630 -47.69 15.30 17.69
N ILE A 631 -47.45 15.87 18.88
CA ILE A 631 -48.44 16.70 19.55
C ILE A 631 -48.12 18.18 19.33
N GLU A 632 -49.14 19.03 19.39
CA GLU A 632 -49.00 20.49 19.18
C GLU A 632 -47.90 21.08 20.08
N ALA A 633 -47.80 20.63 21.33
CA ALA A 633 -46.79 21.09 22.28
C ALA A 633 -45.34 20.82 21.83
N ASP A 634 -45.09 19.80 21.01
CA ASP A 634 -43.74 19.45 20.55
C ASP A 634 -43.23 20.46 19.51
N VAL A 635 -44.09 20.92 18.62
CA VAL A 635 -43.72 21.80 17.48
C VAL A 635 -43.98 23.28 17.76
N ASN A 636 -44.64 23.61 18.87
CA ASN A 636 -45.00 24.98 19.26
C ASN A 636 -43.82 25.77 19.88
N TRP A 637 -42.65 25.69 19.26
CA TRP A 637 -41.51 26.55 19.55
C TRP A 637 -41.40 27.64 18.48
N ASN A 638 -41.18 28.89 18.91
CA ASN A 638 -41.09 30.05 18.02
C ASN A 638 -42.32 30.26 17.11
N ARG A 639 -43.54 30.06 17.63
CA ARG A 639 -44.82 30.19 16.89
C ARG A 639 -45.79 31.16 17.54
#